data_AF-A0A7X4CNF6-F1
#
_entry.id   AF-A0A7X4CNF6-F1
#
_cell.length_a   1.000
_cell.length_b   1.000
_cell.length_c   1.000
_cell.angle_alpha   90.00
_cell.angle_beta   90.00
_cell.angle_gamma   90.00
#
_symmetry.space_group_name_H-M   'P 1'
#
loop_
_entity.id
_entity.type
_entity.pdbx_description
1 polymer ?
#
loop_
_entity_poly.entity_id
_entity_poly.type
_entity_poly.pdbx_seq_one_letter_code
_entity_poly.pdbx_strand_id
1 'polypeptide(L)'
;MNIRACSILSVWLMLIAVASAQAVDWPYYTSDLGGTKYSSAAQIGPDNFDQLRVVWRFRPPDQQIYETTDLDLDFDEHRGTPIAVNGVLYYASPFNILVALDGASGEELWTFDPEAWRIEPRFLGNLRGVSYWTDGAIERIFLATSTAYLYSIDAKTGLPDPAFGQDGRVDLGASLRRPLTDGDRWNYGVTAPPVICRGVVAVGSAIGDWRGRPPAEYTPPGDVQAFDARTGAKVWEFHTIPQAGEYGNETWESDAWKTYGAANVWASMTADEELGYLYLPVSTASHDYYGGERPGDNLFSESIVCLNAETGERVWHYQLVHHGLWDYDPPAPPVLLDVEVEGRPRQIVAVLTKQAFCFVFDRQSGEPIWPIVERSVPQSQVPGEQTSPTQPFPTKPAPFERQGIGEDDLIDFTPELREEAKAILARYDYGPLYAPPTEKGVLVVPGQWGGADWAGGAADPRTGTLYVPSHMAITTVQLHRVDDSAAHSTFLATNELHVLGPRGLPLVKPPYGSITAIDLNTGEHLWRTTVGKGPVDHPALKGLDLPDMGWDNRTFVLTTPRLLLAASQDPHDLSDAGVDYFVDRDAYLRAYDLASGREVGRVELPSNAYGAPMSYVADGRQYVIVPVGNDFGDPERPPELVALAIPRAGESLPPQGRDRGDAGHPDFYRAVQAIDAGDVETLRVLLAEHPELTAAQGYFDEYYEYPYFRGATLLHHVTGEPQRVPLPANAVELAAVLLAAGADPNAATYDLVTVLELVAQSAQLDWAGTKGELVSLLVDQGADLDRNRGRILWKALIAENPDLARLLIEAGATVDLRFAAGANRVDLLAEFFNAEGKLKQGGHLYHPDPDTVLTDEQILVEALNFAAYSGALEAASFLLDRGADINGFAGAFRSYDHGSTPLHKTVVADQLEMARFLLSRGADSLVGDVRFDNTPYGWTNYNQTSAALDDLLRDYYQAAVEKVGD
;
A
#
# COMPACT_ATOMS: atom_id res chain seq x y z
N MET A 1 55.01 -47.67 13.68
CA MET A 1 54.03 -48.76 13.88
C MET A 1 53.18 -48.39 15.09
N ASN A 2 52.37 -47.34 15.00
CA ASN A 2 51.01 -47.22 14.44
C ASN A 2 49.95 -47.29 15.54
N ILE A 3 49.95 -46.23 16.36
CA ILE A 3 48.82 -45.76 17.16
C ILE A 3 48.34 -44.48 16.47
N ARG A 4 47.43 -44.57 15.49
CA ARG A 4 46.62 -43.46 14.93
C ARG A 4 45.51 -44.06 14.07
N ALA A 5 44.27 -44.02 14.55
CA ALA A 5 43.02 -43.93 13.78
C ALA A 5 41.87 -44.44 14.65
N CYS A 6 41.11 -43.54 15.31
CA CYS A 6 39.68 -43.73 15.65
C CYS A 6 39.04 -42.59 16.47
N SER A 7 39.67 -41.43 16.65
CA SER A 7 39.09 -40.37 17.51
C SER A 7 38.81 -39.03 16.81
N ILE A 8 38.68 -39.00 15.48
CA ILE A 8 38.40 -37.75 14.73
C ILE A 8 37.05 -37.78 13.97
N LEU A 9 36.35 -38.91 13.90
CA LEU A 9 35.12 -39.03 13.09
C LEU A 9 33.80 -38.73 13.84
N SER A 10 33.84 -38.31 15.11
CA SER A 10 32.63 -38.11 15.93
C SER A 10 32.41 -36.67 16.39
N VAL A 11 33.26 -35.73 15.96
CA VAL A 11 33.16 -34.29 16.29
C VAL A 11 32.95 -33.43 15.03
N TRP A 12 32.98 -34.04 13.83
CA TRP A 12 32.74 -33.37 12.53
C TRP A 12 31.34 -33.65 11.94
N LEU A 13 30.40 -34.12 12.75
CA LEU A 13 28.98 -34.31 12.39
C LEU A 13 28.02 -33.58 13.36
N MET A 14 28.56 -32.68 14.19
CA MET A 14 27.81 -31.84 15.14
C MET A 14 28.06 -30.35 14.95
N LEU A 15 28.59 -29.94 13.78
CA LEU A 15 28.73 -28.56 13.34
C LEU A 15 28.49 -28.57 11.82
N ILE A 16 27.59 -27.71 11.34
CA ILE A 16 26.95 -27.68 10.01
C ILE A 16 25.74 -28.63 9.88
N ALA A 17 24.88 -28.63 10.88
CA ALA A 17 23.49 -28.28 10.60
C ALA A 17 23.30 -26.88 11.17
N VAL A 18 23.83 -25.85 10.46
CA VAL A 18 23.07 -24.61 10.42
C VAL A 18 21.76 -25.09 9.83
N ALA A 19 20.74 -25.24 10.67
CA ALA A 19 19.39 -25.23 10.16
C ALA A 19 19.32 -23.90 9.42
N SER A 20 19.54 -23.91 8.11
CA SER A 20 19.08 -22.87 7.23
C SER A 20 17.62 -22.74 7.63
N ALA A 21 17.29 -21.67 8.35
CA ALA A 21 15.90 -21.35 8.65
C ALA A 21 15.22 -21.40 7.28
N GLN A 22 14.37 -22.40 7.10
CA GLN A 22 13.80 -22.72 5.80
C GLN A 22 13.07 -21.45 5.35
N ALA A 23 13.37 -20.96 4.14
CA ALA A 23 12.65 -19.83 3.58
C ALA A 23 11.15 -20.14 3.65
N VAL A 24 10.37 -19.20 4.19
CA VAL A 24 8.91 -19.27 4.24
C VAL A 24 8.41 -18.08 3.45
N ASP A 25 7.91 -18.36 2.26
CA ASP A 25 7.35 -17.35 1.36
C ASP A 25 5.88 -17.05 1.70
N TRP A 26 5.36 -15.98 1.11
CA TRP A 26 3.93 -15.61 1.09
C TRP A 26 3.52 -15.34 -0.38
N PRO A 27 3.45 -16.38 -1.23
CA PRO A 27 3.40 -16.21 -2.68
C PRO A 27 2.06 -15.69 -3.24
N TYR A 28 1.02 -15.60 -2.41
CA TYR A 28 -0.32 -15.14 -2.79
C TYR A 28 -0.81 -14.13 -1.77
N TYR A 29 -1.73 -13.23 -2.15
CA TYR A 29 -2.40 -12.29 -1.23
C TYR A 29 -2.89 -12.99 0.06
N THR A 30 -3.43 -14.20 -0.08
CA THR A 30 -3.93 -15.04 1.02
C THR A 30 -2.94 -16.07 1.57
N SER A 31 -1.62 -15.87 1.42
CA SER A 31 -0.54 -16.84 1.69
C SER A 31 -0.49 -18.01 0.71
N ASP A 32 -1.63 -18.64 0.43
CA ASP A 32 -1.78 -19.75 -0.51
C ASP A 32 -3.02 -19.57 -1.41
N LEU A 33 -3.11 -20.40 -2.45
CA LEU A 33 -4.28 -20.45 -3.36
C LEU A 33 -5.58 -20.85 -2.65
N GLY A 34 -5.48 -21.49 -1.48
CA GLY A 34 -6.61 -21.94 -0.68
C GLY A 34 -7.20 -20.87 0.23
N GLY A 35 -6.62 -19.67 0.28
CA GLY A 35 -7.22 -18.58 1.07
C GLY A 35 -6.90 -18.62 2.56
N THR A 36 -5.91 -19.40 3.03
CA THR A 36 -5.80 -19.69 4.46
C THR A 36 -5.23 -18.55 5.31
N LYS A 37 -4.43 -17.64 4.71
CA LYS A 37 -3.64 -16.63 5.44
C LYS A 37 -2.79 -17.22 6.57
N TYR A 38 -2.34 -18.46 6.38
CA TYR A 38 -1.47 -19.16 7.31
C TYR A 38 -0.01 -19.05 6.89
N SER A 39 0.86 -18.59 7.78
CA SER A 39 2.31 -18.69 7.61
C SER A 39 2.85 -19.83 8.45
N SER A 40 3.69 -20.69 7.88
CA SER A 40 4.35 -21.76 8.63
C SER A 40 5.51 -21.27 9.51
N ALA A 41 5.86 -19.98 9.43
CA ALA A 41 6.93 -19.39 10.21
C ALA A 41 6.57 -19.33 11.71
N ALA A 42 7.53 -19.67 12.58
CA ALA A 42 7.31 -19.89 14.01
C ALA A 42 8.37 -19.27 14.92
N GLN A 43 9.14 -18.29 14.42
CA GLN A 43 10.14 -17.57 15.22
C GLN A 43 9.49 -16.60 16.20
N ILE A 44 8.34 -16.02 15.82
CA ILE A 44 7.54 -15.13 16.65
C ILE A 44 6.49 -15.95 17.41
N GLY A 45 6.39 -15.72 18.73
CA GLY A 45 5.49 -16.43 19.63
C GLY A 45 5.17 -15.65 20.90
N PRO A 46 4.32 -16.19 21.80
CA PRO A 46 3.92 -15.50 23.03
C PRO A 46 5.08 -15.09 23.94
N ASP A 47 6.22 -15.75 23.82
CA ASP A 47 7.44 -15.60 24.60
C ASP A 47 8.37 -14.47 24.12
N ASN A 48 8.13 -13.91 22.94
CA ASN A 48 8.97 -12.84 22.37
C ASN A 48 8.19 -11.79 21.55
N PHE A 49 6.85 -11.84 21.53
CA PHE A 49 6.04 -10.92 20.74
C PHE A 49 6.23 -9.45 21.14
N ASP A 50 6.46 -9.18 22.42
CA ASP A 50 6.75 -7.86 22.98
C ASP A 50 8.12 -7.27 22.56
N GLN A 51 8.99 -8.10 21.96
CA GLN A 51 10.29 -7.71 21.44
C GLN A 51 10.22 -7.25 19.98
N LEU A 52 9.08 -7.41 19.31
CA LEU A 52 8.91 -6.92 17.95
C LEU A 52 9.06 -5.40 17.90
N ARG A 53 9.79 -4.95 16.89
CA ARG A 53 9.96 -3.53 16.55
C ARG A 53 9.74 -3.35 15.06
N VAL A 54 9.39 -2.14 14.64
CA VAL A 54 9.48 -1.75 13.25
C VAL A 54 10.96 -1.79 12.84
N VAL A 55 11.31 -2.54 11.81
CA VAL A 55 12.70 -2.73 11.35
C VAL A 55 12.97 -2.05 10.01
N TRP A 56 11.95 -1.82 9.20
CA TRP A 56 11.98 -0.90 8.05
C TRP A 56 10.56 -0.43 7.72
N ARG A 57 10.46 0.69 7.00
CA ARG A 57 9.21 1.29 6.49
C ARG A 57 9.40 1.62 5.02
N PHE A 58 8.36 1.48 4.22
CA PHE A 58 8.36 1.85 2.81
C PHE A 58 7.15 2.72 2.50
N ARG A 59 7.40 3.95 2.04
CA ARG A 59 6.38 4.84 1.51
C ARG A 59 6.35 4.71 -0.01
N PRO A 60 5.18 4.49 -0.62
CA PRO A 60 5.09 4.33 -2.05
C PRO A 60 5.29 5.66 -2.80
N PRO A 61 5.63 5.62 -4.11
CA PRO A 61 5.81 6.80 -4.95
C PRO A 61 4.57 7.71 -5.03
N ASP A 62 3.41 7.19 -4.69
CA ASP A 62 2.11 7.86 -4.67
C ASP A 62 2.12 9.19 -3.92
N GLN A 63 2.85 9.30 -2.79
CA GLN A 63 2.95 10.55 -2.02
C GLN A 63 3.52 11.68 -2.87
N GLN A 64 4.60 11.40 -3.61
CA GLN A 64 5.23 12.39 -4.47
C GLN A 64 4.30 12.79 -5.62
N ILE A 65 3.54 11.84 -6.17
CA ILE A 65 2.55 12.12 -7.22
C ILE A 65 1.45 13.02 -6.66
N TYR A 66 0.91 12.68 -5.50
CA TYR A 66 -0.14 13.44 -4.82
C TYR A 66 0.30 14.90 -4.54
N GLU A 67 1.54 15.11 -4.10
CA GLU A 67 2.08 16.44 -3.79
C GLU A 67 2.39 17.30 -5.02
N THR A 68 2.63 16.69 -6.18
CA THR A 68 3.16 17.38 -7.37
C THR A 68 2.17 17.48 -8.53
N THR A 69 1.09 16.71 -8.49
CA THR A 69 0.06 16.72 -9.53
C THR A 69 -0.92 17.88 -9.35
N ASP A 70 -1.42 18.41 -10.46
CA ASP A 70 -2.53 19.37 -10.48
C ASP A 70 -3.91 18.67 -10.53
N LEU A 71 -3.94 17.32 -10.54
CA LEU A 71 -5.17 16.54 -10.55
C LEU A 71 -5.78 16.45 -9.15
N ASP A 72 -7.10 16.57 -9.07
CA ASP A 72 -7.85 16.29 -7.85
C ASP A 72 -8.02 14.78 -7.70
N LEU A 73 -7.01 14.14 -7.10
CA LEU A 73 -6.97 12.68 -6.97
C LEU A 73 -7.84 12.23 -5.80
N ASP A 74 -9.05 11.79 -6.11
CA ASP A 74 -9.92 11.07 -5.19
C ASP A 74 -9.55 9.58 -5.17
N PHE A 75 -9.08 9.07 -4.03
CA PHE A 75 -8.76 7.65 -3.82
C PHE A 75 -9.40 7.16 -2.52
N ASP A 76 -9.79 5.88 -2.49
CA ASP A 76 -10.60 5.31 -1.41
C ASP A 76 -9.76 4.88 -0.19
N GLU A 77 -9.07 3.74 -0.31
CA GLU A 77 -8.31 3.16 0.80
C GLU A 77 -6.97 2.53 0.37
N HIS A 78 -5.93 2.56 1.21
CA HIS A 78 -4.68 1.83 1.02
C HIS A 78 -4.86 0.34 1.38
N ARG A 79 -5.33 -0.45 0.42
CA ARG A 79 -5.67 -1.88 0.63
C ARG A 79 -4.57 -2.85 0.20
N GLY A 80 -3.46 -2.35 -0.35
CA GLY A 80 -2.40 -3.15 -0.95
C GLY A 80 -1.64 -4.01 0.07
N THR A 81 -1.72 -5.33 -0.08
CA THR A 81 -0.91 -6.28 0.69
C THR A 81 0.15 -6.91 -0.23
N PRO A 82 1.44 -6.85 0.12
CA PRO A 82 2.48 -7.45 -0.71
C PRO A 82 2.42 -8.97 -0.71
N ILE A 83 2.99 -9.58 -1.74
CA ILE A 83 3.38 -10.99 -1.75
C ILE A 83 4.90 -11.11 -1.58
N ALA A 84 5.37 -12.18 -0.95
CA ALA A 84 6.79 -12.46 -0.74
C ALA A 84 7.20 -13.73 -1.48
N VAL A 85 8.14 -13.63 -2.42
CA VAL A 85 8.66 -14.78 -3.18
C VAL A 85 10.18 -14.67 -3.26
N ASN A 86 10.88 -15.73 -2.83
CA ASN A 86 12.35 -15.80 -2.89
C ASN A 86 13.06 -14.59 -2.24
N GLY A 87 12.50 -14.04 -1.16
CA GLY A 87 13.06 -12.88 -0.45
C GLY A 87 12.76 -11.51 -1.08
N VAL A 88 11.99 -11.45 -2.17
CA VAL A 88 11.51 -10.20 -2.78
C VAL A 88 10.04 -9.99 -2.43
N LEU A 89 9.68 -8.76 -2.07
CA LEU A 89 8.29 -8.34 -1.90
C LEU A 89 7.79 -7.69 -3.19
N TYR A 90 6.58 -8.03 -3.63
CA TYR A 90 5.89 -7.35 -4.73
C TYR A 90 4.62 -6.71 -4.22
N TYR A 91 4.51 -5.41 -4.37
CA TYR A 91 3.48 -4.57 -3.78
C TYR A 91 2.82 -3.69 -4.85
N ALA A 92 1.50 -3.59 -4.81
CA ALA A 92 0.76 -2.64 -5.64
C ALA A 92 0.20 -1.52 -4.77
N SER A 93 0.50 -0.28 -5.14
CA SER A 93 0.14 0.92 -4.39
C SER A 93 -1.31 1.39 -4.64
N PRO A 94 -1.84 2.33 -3.83
CA PRO A 94 -3.13 2.96 -4.07
C PRO A 94 -3.35 3.47 -5.52
N PHE A 95 -2.31 4.01 -6.16
CA PHE A 95 -2.34 4.52 -7.53
C PHE A 95 -2.06 3.44 -8.59
N ASN A 96 -2.04 2.17 -8.18
CA ASN A 96 -1.78 0.97 -8.99
C ASN A 96 -0.35 0.89 -9.52
N ILE A 97 0.60 1.49 -8.81
CA ILE A 97 2.03 1.37 -9.12
C ILE A 97 2.54 0.07 -8.53
N LEU A 98 3.21 -0.75 -9.34
CA LEU A 98 3.82 -1.99 -8.88
C LEU A 98 5.26 -1.73 -8.48
N VAL A 99 5.61 -2.10 -7.26
CA VAL A 99 6.94 -1.96 -6.69
C VAL A 99 7.48 -3.31 -6.26
N ALA A 100 8.74 -3.60 -6.57
CA ALA A 100 9.48 -4.70 -5.97
C ALA A 100 10.46 -4.19 -4.91
N LEU A 101 10.47 -4.83 -3.74
CA LEU A 101 11.34 -4.48 -2.62
C LEU A 101 12.20 -5.67 -2.21
N ASP A 102 13.43 -5.41 -1.76
CA ASP A 102 14.19 -6.39 -0.99
C ASP A 102 13.44 -6.68 0.32
N GLY A 103 13.08 -7.93 0.56
CA GLY A 103 12.29 -8.31 1.71
C GLY A 103 13.05 -8.22 3.03
N ALA A 104 14.38 -8.10 3.06
CA ALA A 104 15.11 -7.96 4.31
C ALA A 104 15.24 -6.50 4.74
N SER A 105 15.46 -5.59 3.80
CA SER A 105 15.75 -4.16 4.02
C SER A 105 14.61 -3.20 3.70
N GLY A 106 13.65 -3.61 2.86
CA GLY A 106 12.63 -2.73 2.30
C GLY A 106 13.14 -1.80 1.19
N GLU A 107 14.38 -2.00 0.69
CA GLU A 107 14.92 -1.20 -0.41
C GLU A 107 14.17 -1.51 -1.72
N GLU A 108 13.80 -0.46 -2.46
CA GLU A 108 13.20 -0.59 -3.78
C GLU A 108 14.17 -1.17 -4.80
N LEU A 109 13.79 -2.27 -5.44
CA LEU A 109 14.54 -2.94 -6.49
C LEU A 109 14.19 -2.38 -7.87
N TRP A 110 12.90 -2.20 -8.13
CA TRP A 110 12.36 -1.61 -9.36
C TRP A 110 10.90 -1.17 -9.14
N THR A 111 10.45 -0.23 -9.99
CA THR A 111 9.08 0.28 -9.99
C THR A 111 8.49 0.23 -11.41
N PHE A 112 7.18 -0.01 -11.50
CA PHE A 112 6.40 0.05 -12.74
C PHE A 112 5.11 0.84 -12.50
N ASP A 113 5.01 2.03 -13.11
CA ASP A 113 3.81 2.86 -13.09
C ASP A 113 2.99 2.69 -14.39
N PRO A 114 1.77 2.10 -14.34
CA PRO A 114 0.88 2.05 -15.50
C PRO A 114 0.14 3.38 -15.78
N GLU A 115 0.39 4.43 -14.99
CA GLU A 115 -0.28 5.74 -14.97
C GLU A 115 -1.81 5.64 -14.80
N ALA A 116 -2.28 4.62 -14.06
CA ALA A 116 -3.71 4.36 -13.85
C ALA A 116 -4.45 5.53 -13.17
N TRP A 117 -3.74 6.30 -12.34
CA TRP A 117 -4.25 7.48 -11.63
C TRP A 117 -4.62 8.65 -12.55
N ARG A 118 -4.16 8.68 -13.81
CA ARG A 118 -4.43 9.80 -14.75
C ARG A 118 -5.82 9.81 -15.36
N ILE A 119 -6.61 8.76 -15.17
CA ILE A 119 -7.92 8.61 -15.82
C ILE A 119 -9.09 8.61 -14.83
N GLU A 120 -8.88 9.14 -13.62
CA GLU A 120 -9.87 9.29 -12.54
C GLU A 120 -10.82 8.07 -12.39
N PRO A 121 -10.31 6.84 -12.20
CA PRO A 121 -11.15 5.66 -12.10
C PRO A 121 -11.90 5.63 -10.75
N ARG A 122 -13.14 5.14 -10.72
CA ARG A 122 -13.96 5.00 -9.49
C ARG A 122 -13.29 4.24 -8.36
N PHE A 123 -12.44 3.29 -8.74
CA PHE A 123 -11.85 2.33 -7.82
C PHE A 123 -10.36 2.60 -7.58
N LEU A 124 -9.89 3.85 -7.74
CA LEU A 124 -8.55 4.23 -7.29
C LEU A 124 -8.41 3.96 -5.77
N GLY A 125 -7.22 3.58 -5.32
CA GLY A 125 -6.96 3.12 -3.95
C GLY A 125 -7.33 1.66 -3.69
N ASN A 126 -8.43 1.15 -4.25
CA ASN A 126 -9.02 -0.14 -3.88
C ASN A 126 -8.20 -1.42 -4.22
N LEU A 127 -7.01 -1.31 -4.79
CA LEU A 127 -6.24 -2.46 -5.26
C LEU A 127 -5.59 -3.23 -4.09
N ARG A 128 -5.86 -4.54 -4.00
CA ARG A 128 -5.45 -5.37 -2.85
C ARG A 128 -4.09 -6.04 -2.98
N GLY A 129 -3.56 -6.19 -4.19
CA GLY A 129 -2.26 -6.84 -4.40
C GLY A 129 -2.05 -7.33 -5.82
N VAL A 130 -1.08 -8.21 -5.99
CA VAL A 130 -0.65 -8.80 -7.27
C VAL A 130 -0.56 -10.32 -7.20
N SER A 131 -0.30 -10.95 -8.34
CA SER A 131 -0.17 -12.41 -8.44
C SER A 131 1.15 -12.81 -9.09
N TYR A 132 1.89 -13.70 -8.43
CA TYR A 132 3.10 -14.29 -8.99
C TYR A 132 2.78 -15.56 -9.78
N TRP A 133 3.51 -15.78 -10.87
CA TRP A 133 3.44 -17.03 -11.63
C TRP A 133 4.80 -17.42 -12.21
N THR A 134 5.04 -18.72 -12.27
CA THR A 134 6.19 -19.31 -12.95
C THR A 134 5.85 -20.67 -13.54
N ASP A 135 6.55 -21.02 -14.62
CA ASP A 135 6.63 -22.40 -15.13
C ASP A 135 8.00 -23.05 -14.92
N GLY A 136 8.83 -22.44 -14.07
CA GLY A 136 10.21 -22.83 -13.79
C GLY A 136 11.24 -22.24 -14.77
N ALA A 137 10.80 -21.66 -15.89
CA ALA A 137 11.68 -20.97 -16.85
C ALA A 137 11.50 -19.44 -16.81
N ILE A 138 10.25 -18.99 -16.71
CA ILE A 138 9.88 -17.57 -16.63
C ILE A 138 9.20 -17.26 -15.31
N GLU A 139 9.38 -16.05 -14.80
CA GLU A 139 8.79 -15.56 -13.53
C GLU A 139 8.12 -14.22 -13.79
N ARG A 140 6.84 -14.10 -13.44
CA ARG A 140 6.03 -12.94 -13.77
C ARG A 140 5.18 -12.48 -12.60
N ILE A 141 4.94 -11.19 -12.56
CA ILE A 141 3.95 -10.55 -11.70
C ILE A 141 2.80 -10.06 -12.57
N PHE A 142 1.59 -10.44 -12.21
CA PHE A 142 0.36 -9.95 -12.83
C PHE A 142 -0.23 -8.83 -12.00
N LEU A 143 -0.44 -7.69 -12.66
CA LEU A 143 -1.08 -6.50 -12.11
C LEU A 143 -2.38 -6.26 -12.88
N ALA A 144 -3.52 -6.33 -12.20
CA ALA A 144 -4.80 -5.92 -12.76
C ALA A 144 -5.21 -4.58 -12.15
N THR A 145 -5.49 -3.58 -12.99
CA THR A 145 -5.66 -2.19 -12.56
C THR A 145 -7.13 -1.79 -12.40
N SER A 146 -7.36 -0.72 -11.63
CA SER A 146 -8.67 -0.04 -11.51
C SER A 146 -9.18 0.52 -12.86
N THR A 147 -8.30 0.59 -13.86
CA THR A 147 -8.54 1.08 -15.22
C THR A 147 -8.84 -0.04 -16.23
N ALA A 148 -9.09 -1.26 -15.73
CA ALA A 148 -9.47 -2.43 -16.52
C ALA A 148 -8.39 -2.95 -17.48
N TYR A 149 -7.12 -2.91 -17.05
CA TYR A 149 -6.02 -3.57 -17.74
C TYR A 149 -5.44 -4.71 -16.91
N LEU A 150 -5.00 -5.78 -17.58
CA LEU A 150 -4.17 -6.83 -17.00
C LEU A 150 -2.78 -6.74 -17.60
N TYR A 151 -1.77 -6.46 -16.78
CA TYR A 151 -0.36 -6.40 -17.15
C TYR A 151 0.36 -7.68 -16.74
N SER A 152 1.32 -8.11 -17.55
CA SER A 152 2.30 -9.15 -17.22
C SER A 152 3.68 -8.51 -17.14
N ILE A 153 4.26 -8.48 -15.95
CA ILE A 153 5.53 -7.83 -15.66
C ILE A 153 6.58 -8.90 -15.35
N ASP A 154 7.78 -8.79 -15.92
CA ASP A 154 8.90 -9.65 -15.57
C ASP A 154 9.32 -9.40 -14.11
N ALA A 155 9.31 -10.45 -13.29
CA ALA A 155 9.47 -10.34 -11.85
C ALA A 155 10.86 -9.82 -11.41
N LYS A 156 11.86 -9.88 -12.30
CA LYS A 156 13.24 -9.47 -12.00
C LYS A 156 13.54 -8.05 -12.44
N THR A 157 12.96 -7.63 -13.56
CA THR A 157 13.31 -6.38 -14.23
C THR A 157 12.25 -5.30 -14.09
N GLY A 158 11.01 -5.64 -13.72
CA GLY A 158 9.91 -4.68 -13.65
C GLY A 158 9.36 -4.26 -15.02
N LEU A 159 9.87 -4.84 -16.12
CA LEU A 159 9.44 -4.49 -17.46
C LEU A 159 8.22 -5.31 -17.91
N PRO A 160 7.26 -4.71 -18.63
CA PRO A 160 6.19 -5.47 -19.27
C PRO A 160 6.72 -6.52 -20.23
N ASP A 161 6.13 -7.71 -20.21
CA ASP A 161 6.49 -8.79 -21.13
C ASP A 161 5.86 -8.55 -22.51
N PRO A 162 6.64 -8.17 -23.54
CA PRO A 162 6.07 -7.81 -24.84
C PRO A 162 5.36 -8.98 -25.55
N ALA A 163 5.56 -10.23 -25.09
CA ALA A 163 4.86 -11.39 -25.63
C ALA A 163 3.48 -11.63 -25.01
N PHE A 164 3.09 -10.87 -23.99
CA PHE A 164 1.78 -10.98 -23.34
C PHE A 164 0.79 -9.96 -23.89
N GLY A 165 -0.34 -10.43 -24.41
CA GLY A 165 -1.40 -9.58 -24.95
C GLY A 165 -0.89 -8.64 -26.05
N GLN A 166 -1.17 -7.35 -25.90
CA GLN A 166 -0.63 -6.28 -26.72
C GLN A 166 0.40 -5.48 -25.91
N ASP A 167 1.68 -5.66 -26.24
CA ASP A 167 2.80 -4.95 -25.62
C ASP A 167 2.84 -5.09 -24.09
N GLY A 168 2.57 -6.29 -23.57
CA GLY A 168 2.62 -6.60 -22.14
C GLY A 168 1.32 -6.45 -21.37
N ARG A 169 0.21 -6.14 -22.05
CA ARG A 169 -1.10 -5.97 -21.40
C ARG A 169 -2.28 -6.46 -22.21
N VAL A 170 -3.38 -6.73 -21.51
CA VAL A 170 -4.72 -7.00 -22.08
C VAL A 170 -5.68 -5.91 -21.62
N ASP A 171 -6.47 -5.39 -22.55
CA ASP A 171 -7.61 -4.51 -22.23
C ASP A 171 -8.82 -5.38 -21.87
N LEU A 172 -9.14 -5.45 -20.58
CA LEU A 172 -10.24 -6.27 -20.06
C LEU A 172 -11.58 -5.69 -20.53
N GLY A 173 -11.70 -4.35 -20.54
CA GLY A 173 -12.90 -3.65 -20.97
C GLY A 173 -13.25 -3.90 -22.44
N ALA A 174 -12.26 -3.94 -23.32
CA ALA A 174 -12.44 -4.28 -24.73
C ALA A 174 -12.74 -5.78 -24.95
N SER A 175 -12.34 -6.63 -24.01
CA SER A 175 -12.45 -8.09 -24.12
C SER A 175 -13.80 -8.64 -23.68
N LEU A 176 -14.64 -7.85 -23.00
CA LEU A 176 -15.96 -8.27 -22.53
C LEU A 176 -16.90 -8.59 -23.68
N ARG A 177 -17.86 -9.52 -23.47
CA ARG A 177 -18.98 -9.74 -24.40
C ARG A 177 -19.73 -8.46 -24.78
N ARG A 178 -19.69 -7.48 -23.88
CA ARG A 178 -20.19 -6.12 -24.05
C ARG A 178 -19.02 -5.15 -23.80
N PRO A 179 -18.27 -4.78 -24.85
CA PRO A 179 -17.11 -3.92 -24.68
C PRO A 179 -17.49 -2.58 -24.03
N LEU A 180 -16.65 -2.11 -23.11
CA LEU A 180 -16.85 -0.82 -22.44
C LEU A 180 -16.68 0.34 -23.42
N THR A 181 -17.54 1.35 -23.31
CA THR A 181 -17.29 2.66 -23.94
C THR A 181 -16.48 3.56 -23.02
N ASP A 182 -15.91 4.65 -23.53
CA ASP A 182 -15.13 5.59 -22.70
C ASP A 182 -15.93 6.14 -21.52
N GLY A 183 -17.25 6.32 -21.66
CA GLY A 183 -18.14 6.75 -20.58
C GLY A 183 -18.41 5.69 -19.51
N ASP A 184 -18.19 4.41 -19.82
CA ASP A 184 -18.44 3.28 -18.90
C ASP A 184 -17.19 2.89 -18.11
N ARG A 185 -15.99 3.18 -18.64
CA ARG A 185 -14.70 2.78 -18.05
C ARG A 185 -14.49 3.30 -16.63
N TRP A 186 -15.03 4.47 -16.31
CA TRP A 186 -14.99 5.01 -14.96
C TRP A 186 -15.62 4.04 -13.94
N ASN A 187 -16.63 3.25 -14.32
CA ASN A 187 -17.42 2.40 -13.42
C ASN A 187 -17.05 0.91 -13.46
N TYR A 188 -15.95 0.53 -14.12
CA TYR A 188 -15.46 -0.85 -14.18
C TYR A 188 -13.95 -0.85 -13.93
N GLY A 189 -13.51 -1.64 -12.94
CA GLY A 189 -12.09 -1.81 -12.64
C GLY A 189 -11.80 -3.18 -12.03
N VAL A 190 -10.54 -3.42 -11.67
CA VAL A 190 -10.15 -4.60 -10.90
C VAL A 190 -9.54 -4.17 -9.58
N THR A 191 -10.00 -4.79 -8.49
CA THR A 191 -9.57 -4.48 -7.11
C THR A 191 -8.92 -5.66 -6.41
N ALA A 192 -9.24 -6.90 -6.80
CA ALA A 192 -8.60 -8.11 -6.29
C ALA A 192 -7.49 -8.59 -7.23
N PRO A 193 -6.39 -9.14 -6.70
CA PRO A 193 -5.38 -9.80 -7.54
C PRO A 193 -5.99 -10.95 -8.35
N PRO A 194 -5.57 -11.16 -9.62
CA PRO A 194 -5.98 -12.32 -10.41
C PRO A 194 -5.65 -13.65 -9.71
N VAL A 195 -6.41 -14.71 -9.96
CA VAL A 195 -6.04 -16.06 -9.48
C VAL A 195 -5.51 -16.88 -10.63
N ILE A 196 -4.41 -17.58 -10.38
CA ILE A 196 -3.71 -18.34 -11.41
C ILE A 196 -3.74 -19.81 -11.02
N CYS A 197 -4.39 -20.62 -11.84
CA CYS A 197 -4.52 -22.06 -11.64
C CYS A 197 -4.16 -22.76 -12.95
N ARG A 198 -3.20 -23.68 -12.92
CA ARG A 198 -2.71 -24.43 -14.09
C ARG A 198 -2.30 -23.56 -15.28
N GLY A 199 -1.74 -22.39 -15.01
CA GLY A 199 -1.30 -21.45 -16.04
C GLY A 199 -2.42 -20.66 -16.72
N VAL A 200 -3.63 -20.66 -16.15
CA VAL A 200 -4.74 -19.81 -16.56
C VAL A 200 -4.94 -18.71 -15.53
N VAL A 201 -4.87 -17.45 -15.96
CA VAL A 201 -5.06 -16.23 -15.16
C VAL A 201 -6.53 -15.83 -15.22
N ALA A 202 -7.27 -16.05 -14.15
CA ALA A 202 -8.66 -15.64 -14.01
C ALA A 202 -8.75 -14.26 -13.34
N VAL A 203 -9.55 -13.38 -13.93
CA VAL A 203 -9.70 -11.98 -13.52
C VAL A 203 -11.17 -11.66 -13.28
N GLY A 204 -11.48 -11.17 -12.08
CA GLY A 204 -12.79 -10.63 -11.72
C GLY A 204 -12.91 -9.15 -12.04
N SER A 205 -13.84 -8.46 -11.39
CA SER A 205 -14.06 -7.03 -11.58
C SER A 205 -14.79 -6.40 -10.39
N ALA A 206 -14.65 -5.08 -10.25
CA ALA A 206 -15.45 -4.22 -9.39
C ALA A 206 -16.29 -3.29 -10.27
N ILE A 207 -17.59 -3.21 -9.97
CA ILE A 207 -18.58 -2.42 -10.72
C ILE A 207 -19.47 -1.69 -9.71
N GLY A 208 -19.80 -0.42 -9.97
CA GLY A 208 -20.76 0.30 -9.13
C GLY A 208 -22.18 -0.20 -9.39
N ASP A 209 -22.69 -1.01 -8.48
CA ASP A 209 -23.94 -1.78 -8.54
C ASP A 209 -25.13 -1.10 -7.83
N TRP A 210 -24.89 -0.38 -6.73
CA TRP A 210 -25.88 0.28 -5.86
C TRP A 210 -26.73 1.42 -6.47
N ARG A 211 -26.24 2.19 -7.46
CA ARG A 211 -26.92 3.45 -7.90
C ARG A 211 -28.06 3.29 -8.90
N GLY A 212 -28.29 2.11 -9.48
CA GLY A 212 -29.33 1.92 -10.51
C GLY A 212 -29.19 2.92 -11.66
N ARG A 213 -28.31 2.64 -12.64
CA ARG A 213 -28.15 3.54 -13.79
C ARG A 213 -29.35 3.51 -14.74
N PRO A 214 -29.64 4.61 -15.46
CA PRO A 214 -30.56 4.59 -16.60
C PRO A 214 -30.09 3.53 -17.64
N PRO A 215 -30.91 2.58 -18.13
CA PRO A 215 -30.62 1.59 -19.18
C PRO A 215 -30.07 2.13 -20.51
N ALA A 216 -30.05 3.43 -20.75
CA ALA A 216 -29.28 4.02 -21.84
C ALA A 216 -27.76 3.99 -21.56
N GLU A 217 -27.37 3.97 -20.28
CA GLU A 217 -26.06 3.72 -19.71
C GLU A 217 -26.09 2.37 -18.99
N TYR A 218 -25.91 1.29 -19.75
CA TYR A 218 -25.97 -0.04 -19.18
C TYR A 218 -24.91 -0.24 -18.09
N THR A 219 -25.29 -0.84 -16.97
CA THR A 219 -24.28 -1.35 -16.02
C THR A 219 -23.48 -2.44 -16.72
N PRO A 220 -22.14 -2.37 -16.75
CA PRO A 220 -21.33 -3.41 -17.39
C PRO A 220 -21.58 -4.79 -16.77
N PRO A 221 -21.44 -5.88 -17.55
CA PRO A 221 -21.51 -7.22 -16.97
C PRO A 221 -20.25 -7.51 -16.13
N GLY A 222 -20.45 -8.18 -15.02
CA GLY A 222 -19.38 -8.64 -14.11
C GLY A 222 -18.74 -9.96 -14.50
N ASP A 223 -18.75 -10.30 -15.80
CA ASP A 223 -18.30 -11.59 -16.30
C ASP A 223 -16.83 -11.84 -15.95
N VAL A 224 -16.51 -13.07 -15.54
CA VAL A 224 -15.12 -13.45 -15.20
C VAL A 224 -14.39 -13.88 -16.46
N GLN A 225 -13.23 -13.28 -16.70
CA GLN A 225 -12.42 -13.54 -17.87
C GLN A 225 -11.19 -14.35 -17.50
N ALA A 226 -10.72 -15.20 -18.39
CA ALA A 226 -9.50 -15.95 -18.18
C ALA A 226 -8.55 -15.93 -19.37
N PHE A 227 -7.26 -15.85 -19.08
CA PHE A 227 -6.20 -15.68 -20.08
C PHE A 227 -5.09 -16.69 -19.85
N ASP A 228 -4.45 -17.13 -20.93
CA ASP A 228 -3.26 -17.96 -20.83
C ASP A 228 -2.12 -17.14 -20.22
N ALA A 229 -1.53 -17.64 -19.13
CA ALA A 229 -0.51 -16.92 -18.37
C ALA A 229 0.73 -16.60 -19.21
N ARG A 230 1.01 -17.34 -20.29
CA ARG A 230 2.18 -17.12 -21.14
C ARG A 230 1.96 -16.00 -22.16
N THR A 231 0.80 -15.97 -22.77
CA THR A 231 0.53 -15.21 -24.00
C THR A 231 -0.50 -14.11 -23.83
N GLY A 232 -1.29 -14.13 -22.76
CA GLY A 232 -2.41 -13.20 -22.58
C GLY A 232 -3.59 -13.47 -23.52
N ALA A 233 -3.58 -14.60 -24.24
CA ALA A 233 -4.70 -14.99 -25.08
C ALA A 233 -5.91 -15.37 -24.21
N LYS A 234 -7.09 -14.83 -24.53
CA LYS A 234 -8.34 -15.18 -23.84
C LYS A 234 -8.65 -16.67 -24.04
N VAL A 235 -8.80 -17.40 -22.94
CA VAL A 235 -9.12 -18.83 -22.92
C VAL A 235 -10.63 -19.04 -22.85
N TRP A 236 -11.29 -18.35 -21.91
CA TRP A 236 -12.73 -18.41 -21.71
C TRP A 236 -13.27 -17.13 -21.06
N GLU A 237 -14.60 -17.00 -21.06
CA GLU A 237 -15.36 -16.00 -20.30
C GLU A 237 -16.56 -16.71 -19.68
N PHE A 238 -16.74 -16.53 -18.38
CA PHE A 238 -17.89 -17.04 -17.66
C PHE A 238 -18.90 -15.92 -17.46
N HIS A 239 -20.09 -16.07 -18.06
CA HIS A 239 -21.18 -15.12 -17.89
C HIS A 239 -21.80 -15.29 -16.50
N THR A 240 -21.59 -14.32 -15.62
CA THR A 240 -22.19 -14.34 -14.27
C THR A 240 -23.68 -14.01 -14.30
N ILE A 241 -24.12 -13.29 -15.34
CA ILE A 241 -25.51 -13.16 -15.75
C ILE A 241 -25.73 -14.05 -17.00
N PRO A 242 -26.41 -15.20 -16.86
CA PRO A 242 -26.60 -16.15 -17.95
C PRO A 242 -27.33 -15.57 -19.15
N GLN A 243 -26.84 -15.89 -20.35
CA GLN A 243 -27.43 -15.51 -21.63
C GLN A 243 -28.49 -16.51 -22.08
N ALA A 244 -29.24 -16.16 -23.13
CA ALA A 244 -30.28 -17.04 -23.67
C ALA A 244 -29.76 -18.45 -23.99
N GLY A 245 -30.35 -19.47 -23.34
CA GLY A 245 -29.97 -20.88 -23.49
C GLY A 245 -28.91 -21.37 -22.52
N GLU A 246 -28.32 -20.49 -21.72
CA GLU A 246 -27.41 -20.85 -20.63
C GLU A 246 -28.19 -21.21 -19.36
N TYR A 247 -27.59 -22.03 -18.49
CA TYR A 247 -28.19 -22.45 -17.23
C TYR A 247 -28.43 -21.24 -16.32
N GLY A 248 -29.62 -21.13 -15.72
CA GLY A 248 -29.97 -20.07 -14.78
C GLY A 248 -30.58 -18.85 -15.46
N ASN A 249 -30.57 -18.75 -16.79
CA ASN A 249 -31.21 -17.65 -17.53
C ASN A 249 -32.72 -17.58 -17.25
N GLU A 250 -33.36 -18.72 -16.99
CA GLU A 250 -34.77 -18.80 -16.61
C GLU A 250 -35.11 -18.10 -15.29
N THR A 251 -34.11 -17.79 -14.45
CA THR A 251 -34.27 -17.04 -13.20
C THR A 251 -34.21 -15.53 -13.36
N TRP A 252 -34.03 -15.05 -14.60
CA TRP A 252 -34.12 -13.64 -14.98
C TRP A 252 -35.37 -13.40 -15.79
N GLU A 253 -36.45 -13.06 -15.11
CA GLU A 253 -37.72 -12.78 -15.75
C GLU A 253 -37.69 -11.43 -16.50
N SER A 254 -38.71 -11.20 -17.34
CA SER A 254 -38.89 -9.93 -18.09
C SER A 254 -37.69 -9.54 -18.97
N ASP A 255 -36.85 -10.50 -19.39
CA ASP A 255 -35.63 -10.26 -20.15
C ASP A 255 -34.59 -9.36 -19.45
N ALA A 256 -34.65 -9.24 -18.11
CA ALA A 256 -33.78 -8.36 -17.33
C ALA A 256 -32.28 -8.63 -17.54
N TRP A 257 -31.89 -9.88 -17.82
CA TRP A 257 -30.52 -10.30 -18.13
C TRP A 257 -29.88 -9.55 -19.32
N LYS A 258 -30.69 -8.94 -20.21
CA LYS A 258 -30.21 -8.17 -21.37
C LYS A 258 -29.70 -6.79 -20.98
N THR A 259 -30.28 -6.19 -19.95
CA THR A 259 -30.10 -4.79 -19.59
C THR A 259 -29.30 -4.60 -18.31
N TYR A 260 -29.49 -5.50 -17.34
CA TYR A 260 -28.82 -5.44 -16.03
C TYR A 260 -27.41 -6.03 -16.07
N GLY A 261 -26.56 -5.50 -15.19
CA GLY A 261 -25.14 -5.82 -15.07
C GLY A 261 -24.73 -6.05 -13.62
N ALA A 262 -23.46 -5.78 -13.30
CA ALA A 262 -22.80 -6.21 -12.07
C ALA A 262 -22.79 -7.75 -11.97
N ALA A 263 -23.18 -8.33 -10.84
CA ALA A 263 -22.92 -9.74 -10.52
C ALA A 263 -21.43 -10.08 -10.76
N ASN A 264 -20.56 -9.17 -10.36
CA ASN A 264 -19.11 -9.22 -10.57
C ASN A 264 -18.40 -10.00 -9.46
N VAL A 265 -17.12 -10.29 -9.65
CA VAL A 265 -16.26 -10.92 -8.63
C VAL A 265 -15.21 -9.88 -8.20
N TRP A 266 -15.58 -9.04 -7.23
CA TRP A 266 -14.69 -7.98 -6.72
C TRP A 266 -13.81 -8.45 -5.55
N ALA A 267 -14.23 -9.51 -4.85
CA ALA A 267 -13.42 -10.21 -3.87
C ALA A 267 -12.41 -11.14 -4.57
N SER A 268 -11.34 -11.51 -3.87
CA SER A 268 -10.39 -12.50 -4.40
C SER A 268 -11.07 -13.86 -4.58
N MET A 269 -10.75 -14.55 -5.67
CA MET A 269 -11.11 -15.96 -5.85
C MET A 269 -10.13 -16.85 -5.05
N THR A 270 -10.42 -18.14 -4.97
CA THR A 270 -9.45 -19.17 -4.56
C THR A 270 -9.46 -20.34 -5.53
N ALA A 271 -8.41 -21.16 -5.50
CA ALA A 271 -8.26 -22.27 -6.42
C ALA A 271 -7.69 -23.52 -5.73
N ASP A 272 -8.04 -24.68 -6.28
CA ASP A 272 -7.42 -25.96 -5.99
C ASP A 272 -6.65 -26.42 -7.23
N GLU A 273 -5.32 -26.36 -7.18
CA GLU A 273 -4.43 -26.72 -8.29
C GLU A 273 -4.54 -28.21 -8.65
N GLU A 274 -4.76 -29.09 -7.66
CA GLU A 274 -4.88 -30.54 -7.85
C GLU A 274 -6.18 -30.91 -8.55
N LEU A 275 -7.29 -30.28 -8.18
CA LEU A 275 -8.57 -30.45 -8.87
C LEU A 275 -8.63 -29.68 -10.20
N GLY A 276 -7.88 -28.57 -10.31
CA GLY A 276 -7.99 -27.62 -11.41
C GLY A 276 -9.26 -26.78 -11.32
N TYR A 277 -9.72 -26.50 -10.10
CA TYR A 277 -10.98 -25.80 -9.84
C TYR A 277 -10.73 -24.39 -9.32
N LEU A 278 -11.61 -23.48 -9.70
CA LEU A 278 -11.62 -22.07 -9.32
C LEU A 278 -12.95 -21.75 -8.64
N TYR A 279 -12.91 -21.07 -7.49
CA TYR A 279 -14.06 -20.75 -6.64
C TYR A 279 -14.33 -19.24 -6.66
N LEU A 280 -15.48 -18.86 -7.20
CA LEU A 280 -15.89 -17.48 -7.46
C LEU A 280 -16.93 -17.02 -6.43
N PRO A 281 -16.61 -16.08 -5.55
CA PRO A 281 -17.59 -15.35 -4.76
C PRO A 281 -18.26 -14.28 -5.64
N VAL A 282 -19.44 -14.58 -6.19
CA VAL A 282 -20.16 -13.69 -7.13
C VAL A 282 -21.03 -12.69 -6.38
N SER A 283 -20.90 -11.41 -6.75
CA SER A 283 -21.57 -10.27 -6.12
C SER A 283 -23.06 -10.14 -6.46
N THR A 284 -23.68 -9.12 -5.88
CA THR A 284 -25.05 -8.67 -6.16
C THR A 284 -25.22 -8.19 -7.60
N ALA A 285 -26.44 -8.33 -8.12
CA ALA A 285 -26.84 -7.78 -9.40
C ALA A 285 -27.33 -6.34 -9.24
N SER A 286 -27.07 -5.50 -10.24
CA SER A 286 -27.54 -4.11 -10.17
C SER A 286 -29.08 -4.05 -10.22
N HIS A 287 -29.77 -3.19 -9.48
CA HIS A 287 -29.24 -2.43 -8.33
C HIS A 287 -29.59 -3.09 -7.00
N ASP A 288 -28.74 -2.85 -5.99
CA ASP A 288 -28.61 -3.74 -4.82
C ASP A 288 -29.80 -3.75 -3.86
N TYR A 289 -30.66 -2.73 -3.93
CA TYR A 289 -31.68 -2.46 -2.91
C TYR A 289 -33.12 -2.47 -3.45
N TYR A 290 -33.30 -2.64 -4.76
CA TYR A 290 -34.61 -2.82 -5.37
C TYR A 290 -34.48 -3.66 -6.64
N GLY A 291 -35.27 -4.73 -6.70
CA GLY A 291 -35.23 -5.79 -7.70
C GLY A 291 -36.50 -5.87 -8.54
N GLY A 292 -37.46 -4.95 -8.38
CA GLY A 292 -38.75 -4.97 -9.10
C GLY A 292 -38.65 -4.93 -10.64
N GLU A 293 -37.48 -4.61 -11.17
CA GLU A 293 -37.18 -4.59 -12.62
C GLU A 293 -36.29 -5.75 -13.08
N ARG A 294 -35.84 -6.58 -12.14
CA ARG A 294 -35.15 -7.86 -12.35
C ARG A 294 -35.83 -9.00 -11.57
N PRO A 295 -37.13 -9.28 -11.81
CA PRO A 295 -37.82 -10.35 -11.09
C PRO A 295 -37.15 -11.73 -11.29
N GLY A 296 -37.25 -12.57 -10.26
CA GLY A 296 -36.66 -13.91 -10.20
C GLY A 296 -35.39 -13.98 -9.33
N ASP A 297 -34.86 -15.19 -9.16
CA ASP A 297 -33.71 -15.44 -8.26
C ASP A 297 -32.41 -14.78 -8.74
N ASN A 298 -32.31 -14.41 -10.02
CA ASN A 298 -31.17 -13.70 -10.61
C ASN A 298 -29.82 -14.47 -10.54
N LEU A 299 -29.82 -15.78 -10.83
CA LEU A 299 -28.57 -16.57 -10.87
C LEU A 299 -27.60 -16.01 -11.90
N PHE A 300 -26.30 -15.86 -11.63
CA PHE A 300 -25.55 -16.37 -10.48
C PHE A 300 -25.18 -15.29 -9.45
N SER A 301 -25.98 -14.24 -9.32
CA SER A 301 -25.73 -13.23 -8.27
C SER A 301 -25.76 -13.86 -6.86
N GLU A 302 -24.99 -13.28 -5.95
CA GLU A 302 -24.86 -13.69 -4.54
C GLU A 302 -24.65 -15.21 -4.38
N SER A 303 -23.73 -15.76 -5.17
CA SER A 303 -23.48 -17.19 -5.26
C SER A 303 -22.01 -17.52 -5.04
N ILE A 304 -21.74 -18.74 -4.58
CA ILE A 304 -20.44 -19.39 -4.77
C ILE A 304 -20.52 -20.25 -6.03
N VAL A 305 -19.63 -19.99 -6.99
CA VAL A 305 -19.57 -20.73 -8.26
C VAL A 305 -18.22 -21.44 -8.37
N CYS A 306 -18.24 -22.74 -8.67
CA CYS A 306 -17.03 -23.51 -8.95
C CYS A 306 -16.91 -23.75 -10.45
N LEU A 307 -15.79 -23.35 -11.04
CA LEU A 307 -15.46 -23.53 -12.45
C LEU A 307 -14.28 -24.48 -12.61
N ASN A 308 -14.22 -25.19 -13.73
CA ASN A 308 -12.97 -25.76 -14.21
C ASN A 308 -12.07 -24.60 -14.69
N ALA A 309 -10.86 -24.49 -14.13
CA ALA A 309 -9.96 -23.37 -14.40
C ALA A 309 -9.48 -23.30 -15.86
N GLU A 310 -9.35 -24.44 -16.54
CA GLU A 310 -8.83 -24.51 -17.92
C GLU A 310 -9.93 -24.24 -18.96
N THR A 311 -11.19 -24.61 -18.66
CA THR A 311 -12.30 -24.52 -19.64
C THR A 311 -13.34 -23.46 -19.34
N GLY A 312 -13.41 -22.97 -18.10
CA GLY A 312 -14.48 -22.07 -17.64
C GLY A 312 -15.83 -22.74 -17.44
N GLU A 313 -15.92 -24.06 -17.63
CA GLU A 313 -17.17 -24.80 -17.46
C GLU A 313 -17.58 -24.86 -15.99
N ARG A 314 -18.86 -24.56 -15.72
CA ARG A 314 -19.44 -24.65 -14.38
C ARG A 314 -19.47 -26.10 -13.90
N VAL A 315 -18.75 -26.38 -12.81
CA VAL A 315 -18.76 -27.69 -12.13
C VAL A 315 -19.98 -27.76 -11.22
N TRP A 316 -20.09 -26.81 -10.28
CA TRP A 316 -21.21 -26.68 -9.35
C TRP A 316 -21.37 -25.21 -8.94
N HIS A 317 -22.49 -24.87 -8.33
CA HIS A 317 -22.70 -23.57 -7.67
C HIS A 317 -23.71 -23.73 -6.53
N TYR A 318 -23.74 -22.75 -5.63
CA TYR A 318 -24.80 -22.59 -4.63
C TYR A 318 -25.12 -21.09 -4.48
N GLN A 319 -26.41 -20.74 -4.55
CA GLN A 319 -26.86 -19.37 -4.34
C GLN A 319 -27.09 -19.11 -2.85
N LEU A 320 -26.41 -18.09 -2.31
CA LEU A 320 -26.36 -17.76 -0.89
C LEU A 320 -27.49 -16.80 -0.49
N VAL A 321 -28.01 -16.02 -1.44
CA VAL A 321 -29.19 -15.15 -1.29
C VAL A 321 -30.02 -15.24 -2.56
N HIS A 322 -31.32 -15.50 -2.39
CA HIS A 322 -32.28 -15.45 -3.48
C HIS A 322 -32.78 -14.00 -3.65
N HIS A 323 -32.68 -13.45 -4.86
CA HIS A 323 -33.19 -12.13 -5.18
C HIS A 323 -32.71 -11.03 -4.20
N GLY A 324 -31.40 -10.72 -4.23
CA GLY A 324 -30.74 -9.77 -3.33
C GLY A 324 -31.34 -8.38 -3.30
N LEU A 325 -31.50 -7.82 -2.10
CA LEU A 325 -32.01 -6.46 -1.82
C LEU A 325 -31.23 -5.75 -0.68
N TRP A 326 -30.04 -6.25 -0.33
CA TRP A 326 -29.33 -5.87 0.91
C TRP A 326 -27.83 -5.60 0.74
N ASP A 327 -27.30 -5.75 -0.49
CA ASP A 327 -25.85 -5.81 -0.73
C ASP A 327 -25.18 -6.92 0.12
N TYR A 328 -25.69 -8.16 0.02
CA TYR A 328 -25.28 -9.31 0.83
C TYR A 328 -24.47 -10.34 0.02
N ASP A 329 -23.57 -9.84 -0.83
CA ASP A 329 -22.59 -10.64 -1.54
C ASP A 329 -21.56 -11.31 -0.60
N PRO A 330 -20.94 -12.41 -1.03
CA PRO A 330 -19.75 -12.95 -0.39
C PRO A 330 -18.54 -12.00 -0.62
N PRO A 331 -18.01 -11.34 0.42
CA PRO A 331 -17.10 -10.20 0.24
C PRO A 331 -15.62 -10.58 0.23
N ALA A 332 -15.29 -11.85 0.48
CA ALA A 332 -13.93 -12.29 0.78
C ALA A 332 -13.57 -13.61 0.07
N PRO A 333 -12.28 -13.94 -0.04
CA PRO A 333 -11.84 -15.20 -0.63
C PRO A 333 -12.41 -16.41 0.12
N PRO A 334 -13.00 -17.41 -0.59
CA PRO A 334 -13.40 -18.67 0.02
C PRO A 334 -12.19 -19.44 0.57
N VAL A 335 -12.31 -20.06 1.74
CA VAL A 335 -11.20 -20.76 2.41
C VAL A 335 -11.28 -22.27 2.16
N LEU A 336 -10.24 -22.84 1.56
CA LEU A 336 -10.09 -24.28 1.31
C LEU A 336 -9.33 -24.94 2.45
N LEU A 337 -9.90 -26.01 3.01
CA LEU A 337 -9.27 -26.80 4.06
C LEU A 337 -9.56 -28.29 3.89
N ASP A 338 -8.71 -29.11 4.50
CA ASP A 338 -8.98 -30.51 4.73
C ASP A 338 -9.31 -30.70 6.21
N VAL A 339 -10.48 -31.27 6.51
CA VAL A 339 -11.02 -31.42 7.88
C VAL A 339 -11.56 -32.83 8.10
N GLU A 340 -11.82 -33.19 9.36
CA GLU A 340 -12.45 -34.45 9.73
C GLU A 340 -13.86 -34.20 10.30
N VAL A 341 -14.89 -34.42 9.50
CA VAL A 341 -16.29 -34.26 9.91
C VAL A 341 -16.90 -35.62 10.19
N GLU A 342 -17.38 -35.83 11.42
CA GLU A 342 -17.96 -37.11 11.88
C GLU A 342 -17.03 -38.32 11.66
N GLY A 343 -15.72 -38.13 11.84
CA GLY A 343 -14.71 -39.18 11.65
C GLY A 343 -14.38 -39.48 10.19
N ARG A 344 -14.79 -38.63 9.25
CA ARG A 344 -14.52 -38.78 7.81
C ARG A 344 -13.71 -37.58 7.30
N PRO A 345 -12.62 -37.82 6.55
CA PRO A 345 -11.90 -36.74 5.89
C PRO A 345 -12.80 -36.07 4.85
N ARG A 346 -12.83 -34.74 4.84
CA ARG A 346 -13.58 -33.90 3.91
C ARG A 346 -12.67 -32.79 3.40
N GLN A 347 -12.70 -32.57 2.10
CA GLN A 347 -12.07 -31.42 1.47
C GLN A 347 -13.15 -30.35 1.31
N ILE A 348 -13.00 -29.24 2.01
CA ILE A 348 -14.05 -28.24 2.15
C ILE A 348 -13.68 -26.92 1.50
N VAL A 349 -14.71 -26.16 1.14
CA VAL A 349 -14.65 -24.72 0.87
C VAL A 349 -15.61 -24.02 1.83
N ALA A 350 -15.07 -23.08 2.61
CA ALA A 350 -15.80 -22.26 3.56
C ALA A 350 -15.96 -20.84 3.01
N VAL A 351 -17.20 -20.36 2.92
CA VAL A 351 -17.56 -19.06 2.36
C VAL A 351 -18.08 -18.17 3.50
N LEU A 352 -17.34 -17.12 3.82
CA LEU A 352 -17.76 -16.08 4.74
C LEU A 352 -18.63 -15.07 4.01
N THR A 353 -19.70 -14.60 4.65
CA THR A 353 -20.68 -13.75 3.99
C THR A 353 -21.07 -12.54 4.83
N LYS A 354 -21.52 -11.45 4.18
CA LYS A 354 -21.93 -10.20 4.85
C LYS A 354 -23.08 -10.42 5.86
N GLN A 355 -23.90 -11.43 5.67
CA GLN A 355 -24.97 -11.87 6.58
C GLN A 355 -24.46 -12.41 7.92
N ALA A 356 -23.15 -12.55 8.10
CA ALA A 356 -22.52 -13.21 9.24
C ALA A 356 -22.67 -14.73 9.28
N PHE A 357 -22.84 -15.38 8.13
CA PHE A 357 -22.82 -16.83 8.00
C PHE A 357 -21.47 -17.33 7.48
N CYS A 358 -21.13 -18.56 7.86
CA CYS A 358 -20.12 -19.36 7.19
C CYS A 358 -20.82 -20.53 6.50
N PHE A 359 -20.86 -20.53 5.17
CA PHE A 359 -21.38 -21.66 4.40
C PHE A 359 -20.24 -22.61 4.09
N VAL A 360 -20.44 -23.91 4.30
CA VAL A 360 -19.36 -24.89 4.12
C VAL A 360 -19.83 -26.02 3.21
N PHE A 361 -19.09 -26.22 2.12
CA PHE A 361 -19.39 -27.22 1.10
C PHE A 361 -18.20 -28.16 0.92
N ASP A 362 -18.49 -29.37 0.46
CA ASP A 362 -17.49 -30.22 -0.17
C ASP A 362 -16.96 -29.52 -1.44
N ARG A 363 -15.67 -29.23 -1.49
CA ARG A 363 -15.12 -28.34 -2.53
C ARG A 363 -15.13 -28.96 -3.93
N GLN A 364 -15.26 -30.27 -4.04
CA GLN A 364 -15.33 -30.95 -5.34
C GLN A 364 -16.77 -31.00 -5.88
N SER A 365 -17.74 -31.31 -5.02
CA SER A 365 -19.12 -31.58 -5.43
C SER A 365 -20.10 -30.42 -5.20
N GLY A 366 -19.78 -29.48 -4.31
CA GLY A 366 -20.70 -28.43 -3.87
C GLY A 366 -21.76 -28.92 -2.88
N GLU A 367 -21.69 -30.18 -2.41
CA GLU A 367 -22.62 -30.68 -1.41
C GLU A 367 -22.38 -29.98 -0.05
N PRO A 368 -23.41 -29.45 0.62
CA PRO A 368 -23.25 -28.85 1.94
C PRO A 368 -22.68 -29.86 2.95
N ILE A 369 -21.69 -29.43 3.74
CA ILE A 369 -21.13 -30.25 4.83
C ILE A 369 -22.15 -30.44 5.94
N TRP A 370 -22.88 -29.37 6.27
CA TRP A 370 -24.02 -29.40 7.19
C TRP A 370 -25.29 -28.92 6.48
N PRO A 371 -26.48 -29.30 6.97
CA PRO A 371 -27.73 -28.89 6.35
C PRO A 371 -27.85 -27.37 6.21
N ILE A 372 -28.33 -26.93 5.06
CA ILE A 372 -28.80 -25.56 4.81
C ILE A 372 -30.31 -25.64 4.64
N VAL A 373 -31.06 -24.85 5.41
CA VAL A 373 -32.52 -24.90 5.44
C VAL A 373 -33.13 -23.63 4.87
N GLU A 374 -34.11 -23.80 3.97
CA GLU A 374 -34.94 -22.69 3.51
C GLU A 374 -35.86 -22.22 4.64
N ARG A 375 -35.82 -20.92 4.96
CA ARG A 375 -36.72 -20.31 5.95
C ARG A 375 -37.48 -19.15 5.33
N SER A 376 -38.76 -19.02 5.69
CA SER A 376 -39.57 -17.87 5.30
C SER A 376 -39.00 -16.57 5.86
N VAL A 377 -38.94 -15.55 5.03
CA VAL A 377 -38.44 -14.20 5.38
C VAL A 377 -39.51 -13.13 5.14
N PRO A 378 -39.39 -11.94 5.74
CA PRO A 378 -40.33 -10.83 5.49
C PRO A 378 -40.43 -10.50 4.00
N GLN A 379 -41.62 -10.12 3.55
CA GLN A 379 -41.91 -9.82 2.14
C GLN A 379 -42.09 -8.33 1.93
N SER A 380 -41.58 -7.81 0.80
CA SER A 380 -41.68 -6.38 0.50
C SER A 380 -43.12 -5.93 0.34
N GLN A 381 -43.39 -4.69 0.74
CA GLN A 381 -44.66 -3.99 0.49
C GLN A 381 -44.51 -2.88 -0.55
N VAL A 382 -43.29 -2.70 -1.08
CA VAL A 382 -42.97 -1.69 -2.09
C VAL A 382 -43.59 -2.11 -3.43
N PRO A 383 -44.37 -1.24 -4.10
CA PRO A 383 -45.00 -1.58 -5.37
C PRO A 383 -43.98 -2.02 -6.44
N GLY A 384 -44.24 -3.14 -7.10
CA GLY A 384 -43.38 -3.69 -8.15
C GLY A 384 -42.29 -4.64 -7.65
N GLU A 385 -41.92 -4.56 -6.37
CA GLU A 385 -40.92 -5.44 -5.77
C GLU A 385 -41.47 -6.86 -5.54
N GLN A 386 -40.65 -7.87 -5.86
CA GLN A 386 -40.99 -9.28 -5.74
C GLN A 386 -39.89 -10.04 -5.01
N THR A 387 -39.89 -9.94 -3.68
CA THR A 387 -38.98 -10.68 -2.80
C THR A 387 -39.13 -12.19 -2.91
N SER A 388 -38.03 -12.93 -2.71
CA SER A 388 -38.10 -14.39 -2.56
C SER A 388 -38.90 -14.79 -1.30
N PRO A 389 -39.77 -15.84 -1.37
CA PRO A 389 -40.51 -16.34 -0.21
C PRO A 389 -39.62 -16.90 0.91
N THR A 390 -38.44 -17.44 0.57
CA THR A 390 -37.51 -18.06 1.51
C THR A 390 -36.07 -17.64 1.23
N GLN A 391 -35.20 -17.81 2.23
CA GLN A 391 -33.76 -17.66 2.10
C GLN A 391 -33.05 -18.87 2.72
N PRO A 392 -31.82 -19.20 2.27
CA PRO A 392 -31.04 -20.29 2.83
C PRO A 392 -30.41 -19.92 4.18
N PHE A 393 -30.54 -20.79 5.17
CA PHE A 393 -29.91 -20.64 6.48
C PHE A 393 -29.04 -21.86 6.80
N PRO A 394 -27.70 -21.74 6.84
CA PRO A 394 -26.85 -22.84 7.26
C PRO A 394 -27.14 -23.19 8.73
N THR A 395 -27.20 -24.48 9.03
CA THR A 395 -27.40 -24.95 10.42
C THR A 395 -26.12 -24.93 11.24
N LYS A 396 -24.96 -25.02 10.57
CA LYS A 396 -23.63 -24.88 11.14
C LYS A 396 -22.67 -24.27 10.11
N PRO A 397 -21.66 -23.52 10.57
CA PRO A 397 -21.52 -22.97 11.92
C PRO A 397 -22.67 -22.02 12.31
N ALA A 398 -22.76 -21.68 13.60
CA ALA A 398 -23.69 -20.62 14.03
C ALA A 398 -23.27 -19.26 13.43
N PRO A 399 -24.17 -18.27 13.34
CA PRO A 399 -23.78 -16.92 12.94
C PRO A 399 -22.66 -16.39 13.83
N PHE A 400 -21.59 -15.86 13.23
CA PHE A 400 -20.46 -15.31 13.98
C PHE A 400 -20.70 -13.87 14.44
N GLU A 401 -21.75 -13.23 13.94
CA GLU A 401 -22.14 -11.87 14.29
C GLU A 401 -23.67 -11.71 14.32
N ARG A 402 -24.16 -10.62 14.92
CA ARG A 402 -25.60 -10.30 15.06
C ARG A 402 -26.32 -10.26 13.71
N GLN A 403 -27.55 -10.79 13.71
CA GLN A 403 -28.45 -10.78 12.57
C GLN A 403 -29.80 -10.16 12.95
N GLY A 404 -30.18 -9.07 12.28
CA GLY A 404 -31.34 -8.26 12.60
C GLY A 404 -31.17 -7.35 13.82
N ILE A 405 -32.19 -6.55 14.10
CA ILE A 405 -32.22 -5.60 15.21
C ILE A 405 -33.64 -5.42 15.77
N GLY A 406 -33.75 -5.26 17.09
CA GLY A 406 -34.95 -4.84 17.80
C GLY A 406 -34.65 -4.01 19.05
N GLU A 407 -35.68 -3.63 19.81
CA GLU A 407 -35.53 -2.77 20.99
C GLU A 407 -34.63 -3.35 22.10
N ASP A 408 -34.55 -4.68 22.23
CA ASP A 408 -33.73 -5.34 23.25
C ASP A 408 -32.23 -5.27 22.97
N ASP A 409 -31.87 -4.98 21.72
CA ASP A 409 -30.50 -4.89 21.22
C ASP A 409 -29.88 -3.51 21.43
N LEU A 410 -30.70 -2.50 21.67
CA LEU A 410 -30.27 -1.12 21.87
C LEU A 410 -29.41 -0.97 23.14
N ILE A 411 -28.42 -0.07 23.08
CA ILE A 411 -27.59 0.24 24.24
C ILE A 411 -28.42 0.61 25.47
N ASP A 412 -27.93 0.19 26.64
CA ASP A 412 -28.58 0.42 27.93
C ASP A 412 -27.60 0.72 29.06
N PHE A 413 -26.43 1.29 28.73
CA PHE A 413 -25.44 1.74 29.71
C PHE A 413 -26.04 2.67 30.79
N THR A 414 -27.02 3.50 30.39
CA THR A 414 -27.86 4.28 31.30
C THR A 414 -29.31 4.30 30.80
N PRO A 415 -30.31 4.55 31.67
CA PRO A 415 -31.70 4.73 31.25
C PRO A 415 -31.88 5.84 30.21
N GLU A 416 -31.13 6.94 30.34
CA GLU A 416 -31.19 8.08 29.43
C GLU A 416 -30.70 7.70 28.02
N LEU A 417 -29.55 7.02 27.91
CA LEU A 417 -29.03 6.54 26.63
C LEU A 417 -29.97 5.52 25.99
N ARG A 418 -30.61 4.66 26.78
CA ARG A 418 -31.59 3.69 26.25
C ARG A 418 -32.81 4.39 25.62
N GLU A 419 -33.34 5.42 26.26
CA GLU A 419 -34.48 6.17 25.71
C GLU A 419 -34.09 6.99 24.46
N GLU A 420 -32.88 7.57 24.44
CA GLU A 420 -32.31 8.21 23.24
C GLU A 420 -32.17 7.18 22.09
N ALA A 421 -31.71 5.95 22.38
CA ALA A 421 -31.55 4.90 21.38
C ALA A 421 -32.91 4.47 20.80
N LYS A 422 -33.94 4.35 21.64
CA LYS A 422 -35.31 4.04 21.20
C LYS A 422 -35.87 5.14 20.30
N ALA A 423 -35.61 6.41 20.63
CA ALA A 423 -36.03 7.52 19.80
C ALA A 423 -35.37 7.49 18.41
N ILE A 424 -34.10 7.08 18.34
CA ILE A 424 -33.39 6.86 17.08
C ILE A 424 -34.00 5.70 16.29
N LEU A 425 -34.20 4.53 16.94
CA LEU A 425 -34.79 3.34 16.32
C LEU A 425 -36.18 3.63 15.73
N ALA A 426 -37.01 4.42 16.42
CA ALA A 426 -38.37 4.76 15.98
C ALA A 426 -38.44 5.52 14.64
N ARG A 427 -37.34 6.14 14.21
CA ARG A 427 -37.25 6.86 12.92
C ARG A 427 -37.28 5.91 11.72
N TYR A 428 -36.90 4.65 11.91
CA TYR A 428 -36.74 3.67 10.84
C TYR A 428 -37.72 2.51 10.96
N ASP A 429 -37.86 1.73 9.91
CA ASP A 429 -38.32 0.34 9.99
C ASP A 429 -37.13 -0.55 10.41
N TYR A 430 -37.42 -1.70 10.99
CA TYR A 430 -36.40 -2.65 11.43
C TYR A 430 -36.97 -4.07 11.55
N GLY A 431 -36.10 -5.07 11.64
CA GLY A 431 -36.54 -6.45 11.76
C GLY A 431 -35.42 -7.49 11.70
N PRO A 432 -35.74 -8.73 11.30
CA PRO A 432 -34.76 -9.80 11.14
C PRO A 432 -33.83 -9.52 9.93
N LEU A 433 -32.76 -10.32 9.78
CA LEU A 433 -31.71 -10.23 8.74
C LEU A 433 -32.20 -9.81 7.34
N TYR A 434 -33.27 -10.42 6.84
CA TYR A 434 -33.81 -10.18 5.49
C TYR A 434 -35.05 -9.27 5.51
N ALA A 435 -35.07 -8.25 6.38
CA ALA A 435 -36.09 -7.21 6.31
C ALA A 435 -35.88 -6.39 5.01
N PRO A 436 -36.84 -6.36 4.08
CA PRO A 436 -36.65 -5.69 2.79
C PRO A 436 -36.60 -4.16 2.95
N PRO A 437 -35.91 -3.44 2.05
CA PRO A 437 -35.93 -1.99 1.98
C PRO A 437 -37.36 -1.40 1.92
N THR A 438 -37.52 -0.22 2.53
CA THR A 438 -38.83 0.48 2.61
C THR A 438 -38.69 1.96 2.25
N GLU A 439 -39.81 2.62 1.93
CA GLU A 439 -39.85 4.07 1.69
C GLU A 439 -39.58 4.90 2.96
N LYS A 440 -39.81 4.33 4.15
CA LYS A 440 -39.48 4.99 5.44
C LYS A 440 -37.98 4.90 5.76
N GLY A 441 -37.29 3.92 5.18
CA GLY A 441 -35.92 3.55 5.53
C GLY A 441 -35.91 2.40 6.53
N VAL A 442 -35.16 1.34 6.23
CA VAL A 442 -34.97 0.18 7.09
C VAL A 442 -33.55 0.13 7.64
N LEU A 443 -33.39 -0.31 8.89
CA LEU A 443 -32.09 -0.68 9.45
C LEU A 443 -31.72 -2.11 9.01
N VAL A 444 -30.66 -2.22 8.22
CA VAL A 444 -30.11 -3.49 7.74
C VAL A 444 -28.98 -3.93 8.67
N VAL A 445 -29.10 -5.14 9.24
CA VAL A 445 -28.16 -5.68 10.25
C VAL A 445 -27.88 -7.17 9.97
N PRO A 446 -26.63 -7.56 9.66
CA PRO A 446 -25.47 -6.69 9.46
C PRO A 446 -25.68 -5.68 8.33
N GLY A 447 -25.04 -4.51 8.39
CA GLY A 447 -25.17 -3.48 7.36
C GLY A 447 -24.46 -3.83 6.06
N GLN A 448 -24.25 -2.82 5.20
CA GLN A 448 -23.61 -2.96 3.89
C GLN A 448 -22.18 -3.52 3.96
N TRP A 449 -21.42 -3.18 5.00
CA TRP A 449 -20.09 -3.74 5.23
C TRP A 449 -20.13 -5.16 5.81
N GLY A 450 -21.33 -5.64 6.15
CA GLY A 450 -21.56 -6.99 6.63
C GLY A 450 -21.05 -7.26 8.04
N GLY A 451 -21.24 -8.50 8.49
CA GLY A 451 -20.54 -9.05 9.63
C GLY A 451 -19.12 -9.49 9.25
N ALA A 452 -18.91 -9.96 8.02
CA ALA A 452 -17.60 -10.12 7.40
C ALA A 452 -17.52 -9.22 6.17
N ASP A 453 -16.31 -8.78 5.84
CA ASP A 453 -15.99 -7.97 4.66
C ASP A 453 -14.72 -8.55 3.99
N TRP A 454 -14.13 -7.82 3.04
CA TRP A 454 -12.98 -8.20 2.22
C TRP A 454 -11.71 -8.54 3.00
N ALA A 455 -11.64 -8.18 4.29
CA ALA A 455 -10.60 -8.64 5.20
C ALA A 455 -10.53 -10.18 5.29
N GLY A 456 -11.67 -10.87 5.12
CA GLY A 456 -11.77 -12.32 5.14
C GLY A 456 -11.35 -12.95 6.48
N GLY A 457 -11.20 -14.27 6.48
CA GLY A 457 -10.71 -15.04 7.64
C GLY A 457 -9.27 -15.50 7.47
N ALA A 458 -8.69 -16.00 8.58
CA ALA A 458 -7.47 -16.80 8.55
C ALA A 458 -7.78 -18.19 9.09
N ALA A 459 -7.13 -19.24 8.59
CA ALA A 459 -7.38 -20.61 8.99
C ALA A 459 -6.09 -21.33 9.35
N ASP A 460 -6.14 -22.18 10.38
CA ASP A 460 -5.02 -23.06 10.74
C ASP A 460 -5.28 -24.47 10.17
N PRO A 461 -4.61 -24.85 9.06
CA PRO A 461 -4.84 -26.14 8.42
C PRO A 461 -4.41 -27.34 9.26
N ARG A 462 -3.63 -27.14 10.34
CA ARG A 462 -3.22 -28.24 11.23
C ARG A 462 -4.35 -28.66 12.17
N THR A 463 -5.27 -27.75 12.46
CA THR A 463 -6.36 -27.96 13.42
C THR A 463 -7.73 -27.91 12.77
N GLY A 464 -7.86 -27.37 11.55
CA GLY A 464 -9.15 -27.12 10.91
C GLY A 464 -9.90 -25.95 11.56
N THR A 465 -9.19 -25.02 12.21
CA THR A 465 -9.81 -23.85 12.87
C THR A 465 -9.82 -22.66 11.92
N LEU A 466 -10.97 -22.01 11.79
CA LEU A 466 -11.14 -20.75 11.05
C LEU A 466 -11.34 -19.59 12.04
N TYR A 467 -10.58 -18.52 11.88
CA TYR A 467 -10.66 -17.28 12.67
C TYR A 467 -11.31 -16.20 11.80
N VAL A 468 -12.50 -15.76 12.22
CA VAL A 468 -13.34 -14.82 11.48
C VAL A 468 -13.37 -13.48 12.21
N PRO A 469 -12.69 -12.43 11.72
CA PRO A 469 -12.92 -11.08 12.20
C PRO A 469 -14.31 -10.61 11.76
N SER A 470 -15.00 -9.91 12.65
CA SER A 470 -16.30 -9.30 12.40
C SER A 470 -16.40 -7.89 12.96
N HIS A 471 -17.29 -7.10 12.37
CA HIS A 471 -17.64 -5.78 12.88
C HIS A 471 -19.15 -5.52 12.76
N MET A 472 -19.65 -4.53 13.50
CA MET A 472 -21.06 -4.23 13.66
C MET A 472 -21.40 -2.83 13.17
N ALA A 473 -21.34 -2.65 11.85
CA ALA A 473 -21.83 -1.46 11.17
C ALA A 473 -23.32 -1.63 10.81
N ILE A 474 -24.16 -0.65 11.20
CA ILE A 474 -25.58 -0.63 10.84
C ILE A 474 -25.77 0.32 9.67
N THR A 475 -26.44 -0.15 8.61
CA THR A 475 -26.76 0.65 7.43
C THR A 475 -28.24 0.98 7.38
N THR A 476 -28.53 2.22 7.01
CA THR A 476 -29.86 2.67 6.59
C THR A 476 -30.05 2.37 5.12
N VAL A 477 -31.19 1.80 4.72
CA VAL A 477 -31.57 1.72 3.30
C VAL A 477 -32.98 2.28 3.13
N GLN A 478 -33.10 3.38 2.41
CA GLN A 478 -34.37 4.04 2.11
C GLN A 478 -34.62 4.09 0.61
N LEU A 479 -35.81 3.66 0.20
CA LEU A 479 -36.25 3.74 -1.19
C LEU A 479 -37.01 5.04 -1.45
N HIS A 480 -36.65 5.71 -2.54
CA HIS A 480 -37.28 6.94 -3.01
C HIS A 480 -37.90 6.67 -4.36
N ARG A 481 -39.21 6.92 -4.47
CA ARG A 481 -39.90 6.84 -5.75
C ARG A 481 -39.35 7.90 -6.70
N VAL A 482 -39.08 7.51 -7.94
CA VAL A 482 -38.65 8.45 -8.97
C VAL A 482 -39.79 8.68 -9.97
N ASP A 483 -40.20 9.94 -10.12
CA ASP A 483 -41.27 10.37 -11.04
C ASP A 483 -40.71 10.90 -12.38
N ASP A 484 -39.40 10.85 -12.58
CA ASP A 484 -38.76 11.23 -13.83
C ASP A 484 -38.82 10.09 -14.84
N SER A 485 -39.48 10.29 -15.98
CA SER A 485 -39.54 9.31 -17.07
C SER A 485 -38.17 9.01 -17.72
N ALA A 486 -37.16 9.86 -17.49
CA ALA A 486 -35.78 9.60 -17.89
C ALA A 486 -35.02 8.73 -16.87
N ALA A 487 -35.48 8.70 -15.61
CA ALA A 487 -35.07 7.68 -14.67
C ALA A 487 -35.85 6.41 -15.00
N HIS A 488 -35.09 5.36 -15.28
CA HIS A 488 -35.66 4.11 -15.74
C HIS A 488 -35.83 3.08 -14.62
N SER A 489 -35.41 3.42 -13.40
CA SER A 489 -35.82 2.69 -12.20
C SER A 489 -36.96 3.41 -11.50
N THR A 490 -37.96 2.65 -11.08
CA THR A 490 -39.15 3.12 -10.34
C THR A 490 -38.78 3.64 -8.95
N PHE A 491 -37.74 3.05 -8.35
CA PHE A 491 -37.24 3.42 -7.03
C PHE A 491 -35.72 3.49 -7.05
N LEU A 492 -35.16 4.54 -6.46
CA LEU A 492 -33.73 4.62 -6.15
C LEU A 492 -33.53 4.48 -4.65
N ALA A 493 -32.42 3.85 -4.26
CA ALA A 493 -32.06 3.75 -2.85
C ALA A 493 -31.09 4.87 -2.47
N THR A 494 -31.30 5.44 -1.29
CA THR A 494 -30.25 6.11 -0.54
C THR A 494 -29.85 5.22 0.61
N ASN A 495 -28.56 5.11 0.86
CA ASN A 495 -28.03 4.46 2.04
C ASN A 495 -27.19 5.44 2.87
N GLU A 496 -27.24 5.24 4.19
CA GLU A 496 -26.34 5.90 5.13
C GLU A 496 -25.57 4.80 5.85
N LEU A 497 -24.25 4.82 5.70
CA LEU A 497 -23.34 3.97 6.46
C LEU A 497 -23.27 4.48 7.91
N HIS A 498 -23.16 3.58 8.88
CA HIS A 498 -23.02 3.86 10.31
C HIS A 498 -24.12 4.75 10.89
N VAL A 499 -25.27 4.15 11.19
CA VAL A 499 -26.31 4.82 11.99
C VAL A 499 -25.76 5.21 13.36
N LEU A 500 -25.56 6.51 13.55
CA LEU A 500 -25.13 7.05 14.83
C LEU A 500 -26.21 6.81 15.89
N GLY A 501 -25.78 6.20 17.00
CA GLY A 501 -26.59 6.05 18.18
C GLY A 501 -26.53 7.29 19.08
N PRO A 502 -27.03 7.17 20.31
CA PRO A 502 -27.09 8.27 21.27
C PRO A 502 -25.74 8.94 21.49
N ARG A 503 -25.68 10.25 21.24
CA ARG A 503 -24.51 11.11 21.48
C ARG A 503 -23.25 10.66 20.73
N GLY A 504 -23.39 9.96 19.61
CA GLY A 504 -22.27 9.44 18.81
C GLY A 504 -21.79 8.04 19.23
N LEU A 505 -22.38 7.43 20.27
CA LEU A 505 -22.14 6.02 20.58
C LEU A 505 -22.79 5.10 19.54
N PRO A 506 -22.34 3.85 19.38
CA PRO A 506 -23.05 2.85 18.58
C PRO A 506 -24.49 2.64 19.08
N LEU A 507 -25.42 2.37 18.15
CA LEU A 507 -26.84 2.21 18.48
C LEU A 507 -27.16 0.94 19.30
N VAL A 508 -26.40 -0.13 19.08
CA VAL A 508 -26.63 -1.46 19.68
C VAL A 508 -25.61 -1.80 20.76
N LYS A 509 -25.89 -2.84 21.55
CA LYS A 509 -24.98 -3.38 22.57
C LYS A 509 -23.72 -4.00 21.92
N PRO A 510 -22.55 -3.87 22.59
CA PRO A 510 -21.30 -4.51 22.15
C PRO A 510 -21.39 -6.05 22.18
N PRO A 511 -20.44 -6.76 21.55
CA PRO A 511 -19.22 -6.27 20.90
C PRO A 511 -19.48 -5.56 19.57
N TYR A 512 -18.64 -4.58 19.24
CA TYR A 512 -18.68 -3.81 17.99
C TYR A 512 -17.71 -4.35 16.94
N GLY A 513 -16.58 -4.90 17.40
CA GLY A 513 -15.60 -5.61 16.59
C GLY A 513 -15.10 -6.82 17.35
N SER A 514 -15.02 -7.98 16.68
CA SER A 514 -14.63 -9.23 17.32
C SER A 514 -13.91 -10.19 16.40
N ILE A 515 -13.27 -11.21 16.96
CA ILE A 515 -12.82 -12.40 16.22
C ILE A 515 -13.51 -13.61 16.82
N THR A 516 -14.09 -14.45 15.96
CA THR A 516 -14.68 -15.75 16.32
C THR A 516 -13.82 -16.88 15.77
N ALA A 517 -13.40 -17.81 16.63
CA ALA A 517 -12.77 -19.06 16.22
C ALA A 517 -13.82 -20.15 16.04
N ILE A 518 -13.79 -20.81 14.88
CA ILE A 518 -14.74 -21.84 14.47
C ILE A 518 -13.96 -23.12 14.17
N ASP A 519 -14.31 -24.22 14.84
CA ASP A 519 -13.78 -25.54 14.50
C ASP A 519 -14.55 -26.12 13.32
N LEU A 520 -13.94 -26.19 12.14
CA LEU A 520 -14.57 -26.71 10.92
C LEU A 520 -14.65 -28.24 10.88
N ASN A 521 -14.11 -28.96 11.87
CA ASN A 521 -14.36 -30.39 12.05
C ASN A 521 -15.77 -30.63 12.63
N THR A 522 -16.30 -29.67 13.41
CA THR A 522 -17.55 -29.84 14.18
C THR A 522 -18.62 -28.79 13.87
N GLY A 523 -18.20 -27.64 13.32
CA GLY A 523 -19.01 -26.44 13.11
C GLY A 523 -19.25 -25.62 14.37
N GLU A 524 -18.57 -25.90 15.48
CA GLU A 524 -18.77 -25.22 16.76
C GLU A 524 -17.86 -23.99 16.90
N HIS A 525 -18.34 -22.96 17.61
CA HIS A 525 -17.49 -21.85 18.02
C HIS A 525 -16.62 -22.26 19.21
N LEU A 526 -15.32 -22.08 19.10
CA LEU A 526 -14.37 -22.36 20.17
C LEU A 526 -14.33 -21.21 21.18
N TRP A 527 -14.25 -19.98 20.66
CA TRP A 527 -14.25 -18.75 21.44
C TRP A 527 -14.61 -17.55 20.55
N ARG A 528 -14.98 -16.44 21.19
CA ARG A 528 -15.16 -15.12 20.56
C ARG A 528 -14.56 -14.06 21.48
N THR A 529 -13.78 -13.13 20.92
CA THR A 529 -13.09 -12.07 21.67
C THR A 529 -13.23 -10.72 20.96
N THR A 530 -13.22 -9.61 21.69
CA THR A 530 -13.25 -8.25 21.11
C THR A 530 -11.89 -7.85 20.53
N VAL A 531 -11.90 -6.98 19.52
CA VAL A 531 -10.66 -6.41 18.95
C VAL A 531 -10.64 -4.91 19.15
N GLY A 532 -9.77 -4.45 20.04
CA GLY A 532 -9.65 -3.05 20.43
C GLY A 532 -10.53 -2.65 21.61
N LYS A 533 -10.27 -1.47 22.16
CA LYS A 533 -10.97 -0.97 23.35
C LYS A 533 -12.44 -0.63 23.09
N GLY A 534 -12.75 -0.10 21.91
CA GLY A 534 -14.06 0.49 21.62
C GLY A 534 -14.26 1.83 22.34
N PRO A 535 -15.49 2.38 22.34
CA PRO A 535 -15.78 3.75 22.78
C PRO A 535 -15.80 3.90 24.31
N VAL A 536 -15.04 3.10 25.06
CA VAL A 536 -15.04 3.07 26.54
C VAL A 536 -14.68 4.40 27.18
N ASP A 537 -13.85 5.20 26.51
CA ASP A 537 -13.40 6.52 26.98
C ASP A 537 -14.39 7.66 26.62
N HIS A 538 -15.52 7.33 25.98
CA HIS A 538 -16.51 8.31 25.57
C HIS A 538 -17.09 9.09 26.77
N PRO A 539 -17.28 10.43 26.69
CA PRO A 539 -17.73 11.24 27.83
C PRO A 539 -19.06 10.79 28.46
N ALA A 540 -19.97 10.23 27.66
CA ALA A 540 -21.26 9.71 28.14
C ALA A 540 -21.15 8.39 28.94
N LEU A 541 -20.00 7.70 28.88
CA LEU A 541 -19.72 6.45 29.61
C LEU A 541 -18.82 6.68 30.83
N LYS A 542 -18.44 7.95 31.10
CA LYS A 542 -17.53 8.30 32.18
C LYS A 542 -18.03 7.79 33.53
N GLY A 543 -17.16 7.06 34.22
CA GLY A 543 -17.44 6.51 35.56
C GLY A 543 -18.11 5.13 35.56
N LEU A 544 -18.31 4.54 34.38
CA LEU A 544 -18.68 3.13 34.24
C LEU A 544 -17.43 2.25 34.19
N ASP A 545 -17.50 1.08 34.81
CA ASP A 545 -16.46 0.05 34.72
C ASP A 545 -16.85 -0.90 33.58
N LEU A 546 -16.27 -0.69 32.40
CA LEU A 546 -16.64 -1.35 31.16
C LEU A 546 -15.47 -2.17 30.62
N PRO A 547 -15.73 -3.39 30.10
CA PRO A 547 -14.71 -4.16 29.39
C PRO A 547 -14.44 -3.55 28.02
N ASP A 548 -13.37 -4.03 27.37
CA ASP A 548 -13.14 -3.77 25.95
C ASP A 548 -14.38 -4.19 25.13
N MET A 549 -14.77 -3.33 24.18
CA MET A 549 -15.98 -3.50 23.36
C MET A 549 -15.67 -3.78 21.89
N GLY A 550 -14.42 -3.56 21.48
CA GLY A 550 -14.02 -3.52 20.08
C GLY A 550 -14.50 -2.29 19.33
N TRP A 551 -13.94 -2.07 18.15
CA TRP A 551 -14.33 -1.00 17.22
C TRP A 551 -15.20 -1.57 16.09
N ASP A 552 -16.18 -0.81 15.61
CA ASP A 552 -17.10 -1.18 14.52
C ASP A 552 -16.46 -1.04 13.12
N ASN A 553 -15.17 -1.35 13.00
CA ASN A 553 -14.42 -1.26 11.74
C ASN A 553 -13.67 -2.56 11.42
N ARG A 554 -13.16 -2.67 10.20
CA ARG A 554 -12.51 -3.88 9.68
C ARG A 554 -11.30 -4.24 10.50
N THR A 555 -11.15 -5.55 10.70
CA THR A 555 -9.98 -6.15 11.33
C THR A 555 -9.41 -7.18 10.38
N PHE A 556 -8.10 -7.08 10.15
CA PHE A 556 -7.36 -7.98 9.31
C PHE A 556 -6.60 -8.99 10.16
N VAL A 557 -6.59 -10.25 9.72
CA VAL A 557 -5.98 -11.35 10.47
C VAL A 557 -5.04 -12.18 9.61
N LEU A 558 -4.00 -12.72 10.25
CA LEU A 558 -3.21 -13.84 9.75
C LEU A 558 -2.95 -14.80 10.91
N THR A 559 -2.68 -16.07 10.60
CA THR A 559 -2.35 -17.06 11.64
C THR A 559 -1.03 -17.76 11.39
N THR A 560 -0.38 -18.18 12.47
CA THR A 560 0.89 -18.89 12.49
C THR A 560 0.76 -20.15 13.33
N PRO A 561 1.78 -21.03 13.37
CA PRO A 561 1.80 -22.14 14.29
C PRO A 561 1.53 -21.81 15.76
N ARG A 562 1.80 -20.57 16.19
CA ARG A 562 1.90 -20.17 17.60
C ARG A 562 0.91 -19.08 18.02
N LEU A 563 0.45 -18.24 17.08
CA LEU A 563 -0.32 -17.03 17.35
C LEU A 563 -1.30 -16.73 16.23
N LEU A 564 -2.44 -16.17 16.58
CA LEU A 564 -3.27 -15.39 15.68
C LEU A 564 -2.87 -13.92 15.81
N LEU A 565 -2.58 -13.26 14.70
CA LEU A 565 -2.27 -11.83 14.68
C LEU A 565 -3.43 -11.04 14.08
N ALA A 566 -3.70 -9.86 14.64
CA ALA A 566 -4.73 -8.97 14.12
C ALA A 566 -4.30 -7.49 14.14
N ALA A 567 -4.71 -6.73 13.14
CA ALA A 567 -4.59 -5.28 13.09
C ALA A 567 -5.89 -4.69 12.52
N SER A 568 -6.31 -3.55 13.03
CA SER A 568 -7.63 -2.97 12.71
C SER A 568 -7.49 -1.62 12.00
N GLN A 569 -8.50 -1.32 11.15
CA GLN A 569 -8.73 0.02 10.63
C GLN A 569 -8.98 1.01 11.78
N ASP A 570 -8.86 2.29 11.49
CA ASP A 570 -9.12 3.34 12.46
C ASP A 570 -10.58 3.31 12.94
N PRO A 571 -10.85 3.70 14.20
CA PRO A 571 -12.21 4.00 14.62
C PRO A 571 -12.81 5.05 13.70
N HIS A 572 -14.10 4.92 13.35
CA HIS A 572 -14.76 5.89 12.47
C HIS A 572 -14.54 7.33 12.93
N ASP A 573 -14.03 8.15 12.01
CA ASP A 573 -13.92 9.58 12.21
C ASP A 573 -15.33 10.20 12.19
N LEU A 574 -15.80 10.64 13.35
CA LEU A 574 -17.11 11.30 13.50
C LEU A 574 -16.98 12.84 13.53
N SER A 575 -15.83 13.38 13.12
CA SER A 575 -15.58 14.83 13.09
C SER A 575 -16.59 15.57 12.19
N ASP A 576 -16.98 15.01 11.04
CA ASP A 576 -18.02 15.55 10.15
C ASP A 576 -19.41 15.60 10.80
N ALA A 577 -19.67 14.72 11.77
CA ALA A 577 -20.87 14.75 12.60
C ALA A 577 -20.76 15.73 13.79
N GLY A 578 -19.62 16.43 13.93
CA GLY A 578 -19.32 17.33 15.03
C GLY A 578 -18.94 16.62 16.34
N VAL A 579 -18.42 15.40 16.24
CA VAL A 579 -18.20 14.47 17.36
C VAL A 579 -16.72 14.05 17.40
N ASP A 580 -15.85 14.91 17.95
CA ASP A 580 -14.43 14.60 18.21
C ASP A 580 -14.27 13.92 19.59
N TYR A 581 -14.40 12.59 19.64
CA TYR A 581 -14.24 11.86 20.91
C TYR A 581 -13.14 10.77 20.91
N PHE A 582 -12.62 10.34 19.75
CA PHE A 582 -11.64 9.26 19.68
C PHE A 582 -10.20 9.80 19.56
N VAL A 583 -9.59 10.13 20.70
CA VAL A 583 -8.20 10.63 20.75
C VAL A 583 -7.18 9.51 20.52
N ASP A 584 -7.44 8.29 20.99
CA ASP A 584 -6.60 7.11 20.75
C ASP A 584 -7.22 6.21 19.69
N ARG A 585 -6.77 6.34 18.43
CA ARG A 585 -7.18 5.50 17.28
C ARG A 585 -6.81 4.00 17.39
N ASP A 586 -6.23 3.55 18.51
CA ASP A 586 -5.99 2.14 18.81
C ASP A 586 -5.20 1.34 17.75
N ALA A 587 -4.26 2.00 17.05
CA ALA A 587 -3.36 1.41 16.06
C ALA A 587 -2.33 0.45 16.68
N TYR A 588 -2.66 -0.84 16.70
CA TYR A 588 -1.79 -1.90 17.20
C TYR A 588 -1.82 -3.14 16.30
N LEU A 589 -0.67 -3.81 16.20
CA LEU A 589 -0.62 -5.23 15.86
C LEU A 589 -0.78 -6.03 17.14
N ARG A 590 -1.84 -6.84 17.23
CA ARG A 590 -2.21 -7.64 18.40
C ARG A 590 -1.93 -9.11 18.15
N ALA A 591 -1.57 -9.83 19.21
CA ALA A 591 -1.39 -11.28 19.20
C ALA A 591 -2.35 -11.95 20.16
N TYR A 592 -2.99 -13.01 19.70
CA TYR A 592 -3.94 -13.82 20.46
C TYR A 592 -3.46 -15.28 20.54
N ASP A 593 -3.70 -15.89 21.71
CA ASP A 593 -3.56 -17.32 21.90
C ASP A 593 -4.61 -18.08 21.08
N LEU A 594 -4.17 -19.02 20.25
CA LEU A 594 -5.02 -19.76 19.31
C LEU A 594 -6.15 -20.54 20.01
N ALA A 595 -5.87 -21.11 21.19
CA ALA A 595 -6.80 -22.01 21.87
C ALA A 595 -7.86 -21.25 22.68
N SER A 596 -7.52 -20.09 23.24
CA SER A 596 -8.38 -19.35 24.16
C SER A 596 -8.90 -18.02 23.63
N GLY A 597 -8.31 -17.46 22.58
CA GLY A 597 -8.64 -16.12 22.08
C GLY A 597 -8.19 -14.99 23.01
N ARG A 598 -7.38 -15.28 24.02
CA ARG A 598 -6.84 -14.27 24.95
C ARG A 598 -5.72 -13.50 24.26
N GLU A 599 -5.77 -12.16 24.33
CA GLU A 599 -4.65 -11.31 23.92
C GLU A 599 -3.40 -11.64 24.78
N VAL A 600 -2.29 -11.93 24.12
CA VAL A 600 -1.00 -12.25 24.77
C VAL A 600 0.03 -11.13 24.62
N GLY A 601 -0.19 -10.19 23.71
CA GLY A 601 0.66 -9.03 23.52
C GLY A 601 0.17 -8.13 22.38
N ARG A 602 0.69 -6.91 22.33
CA ARG A 602 0.45 -5.95 21.24
C ARG A 602 1.66 -5.05 21.03
N VAL A 603 1.83 -4.57 19.81
CA VAL A 603 2.89 -3.65 19.39
C VAL A 603 2.23 -2.44 18.73
N GLU A 604 2.62 -1.23 19.12
CA GLU A 604 2.07 0.00 18.56
C GLU A 604 2.53 0.15 17.10
N LEU A 605 1.59 0.53 16.23
CA LEU A 605 1.84 0.82 14.82
C LEU A 605 1.85 2.33 14.58
N PRO A 606 2.58 2.83 13.56
CA PRO A 606 2.58 4.24 13.20
C PRO A 606 1.23 4.75 12.68
N SER A 607 0.39 3.87 12.17
CA SER A 607 -1.02 4.16 11.84
C SER A 607 -1.84 2.86 11.87
N ASN A 608 -3.16 2.99 11.79
CA ASN A 608 -4.07 1.84 11.71
C ASN A 608 -3.86 1.08 10.39
N ALA A 609 -4.19 -0.21 10.40
CA ALA A 609 -4.02 -1.07 9.23
C ALA A 609 -5.18 -0.88 8.25
N TYR A 610 -4.88 -0.72 6.97
CA TYR A 610 -5.88 -0.68 5.90
C TYR A 610 -5.76 -1.83 4.91
N GLY A 611 -4.70 -2.64 5.02
CA GLY A 611 -4.51 -3.89 4.28
C GLY A 611 -4.29 -5.10 5.20
N ALA A 612 -4.26 -6.29 4.62
CA ALA A 612 -4.03 -7.51 5.38
C ALA A 612 -2.58 -7.63 5.84
N PRO A 613 -2.30 -8.01 7.10
CA PRO A 613 -0.94 -8.32 7.49
C PRO A 613 -0.50 -9.62 6.83
N MET A 614 0.81 -9.76 6.59
CA MET A 614 1.40 -10.95 5.99
C MET A 614 2.70 -11.33 6.72
N SER A 615 3.12 -12.62 6.70
CA SER A 615 4.38 -13.05 7.35
C SER A 615 5.22 -14.01 6.52
N TYR A 616 6.52 -13.73 6.43
CA TYR A 616 7.51 -14.46 5.64
C TYR A 616 8.86 -14.54 6.39
N VAL A 617 9.79 -15.32 5.86
CA VAL A 617 11.18 -15.41 6.35
C VAL A 617 12.14 -15.03 5.24
N ALA A 618 12.88 -13.93 5.44
CA ALA A 618 13.97 -13.48 4.59
C ALA A 618 15.26 -13.37 5.41
N ASP A 619 16.40 -13.75 4.80
CA ASP A 619 17.71 -13.78 5.48
C ASP A 619 17.66 -14.44 6.88
N GLY A 620 16.91 -15.54 6.97
CA GLY A 620 16.73 -16.32 8.20
C GLY A 620 15.94 -15.63 9.33
N ARG A 621 15.40 -14.43 9.13
CA ARG A 621 14.56 -13.70 10.10
C ARG A 621 13.09 -13.72 9.67
N GLN A 622 12.18 -13.96 10.60
CA GLN A 622 10.74 -13.80 10.35
C GLN A 622 10.35 -12.32 10.40
N TYR A 623 9.59 -11.89 9.40
CA TYR A 623 9.00 -10.55 9.30
C TYR A 623 7.48 -10.65 9.30
N VAL A 624 6.84 -9.59 9.78
CA VAL A 624 5.39 -9.33 9.63
C VAL A 624 5.24 -7.97 8.97
N ILE A 625 4.66 -7.90 7.78
CA ILE A 625 4.32 -6.63 7.13
C ILE A 625 2.89 -6.26 7.47
N VAL A 626 2.66 -4.98 7.76
CA VAL A 626 1.34 -4.40 7.94
C VAL A 626 1.22 -3.17 7.02
N PRO A 627 0.29 -3.16 6.04
CA PRO A 627 -0.06 -1.97 5.29
C PRO A 627 -0.88 -1.03 6.18
N VAL A 628 -0.37 0.18 6.42
CA VAL A 628 -0.97 1.16 7.34
C VAL A 628 -1.18 2.51 6.66
N GLY A 629 -1.99 3.38 7.28
CA GLY A 629 -2.26 4.74 6.81
C GLY A 629 -3.15 4.78 5.57
N ASN A 630 -3.86 5.89 5.39
CA ASN A 630 -4.84 6.04 4.32
C ASN A 630 -5.01 7.46 3.77
N ASP A 631 -4.18 8.41 4.17
CA ASP A 631 -4.38 9.81 3.81
C ASP A 631 -3.04 10.44 3.46
N PHE A 632 -2.82 10.73 2.17
CA PHE A 632 -1.60 11.38 1.69
C PHE A 632 -1.53 12.86 2.10
N GLY A 633 -2.68 13.49 2.41
CA GLY A 633 -2.77 14.86 2.89
C GLY A 633 -2.56 15.00 4.40
N ASP A 634 -2.72 13.91 5.14
CA ASP A 634 -2.46 13.84 6.58
C ASP A 634 -1.09 13.18 6.86
N PRO A 635 -0.07 13.97 7.26
CA PRO A 635 1.26 13.43 7.55
C PRO A 635 1.30 12.49 8.77
N GLU A 636 0.24 12.40 9.58
CA GLU A 636 0.10 11.40 10.64
C GLU A 636 -0.47 10.05 10.12
N ARG A 637 -1.05 10.03 8.91
CA ARG A 637 -1.65 8.83 8.31
C ARG A 637 -1.19 8.53 6.87
N PRO A 638 0.09 8.74 6.49
CA PRO A 638 0.54 8.45 5.14
C PRO A 638 0.41 6.94 4.86
N PRO A 639 -0.13 6.54 3.69
CA PRO A 639 -0.08 5.16 3.23
C PRO A 639 1.36 4.62 3.18
N GLU A 640 1.64 3.52 3.86
CA GLU A 640 2.97 2.90 3.89
C GLU A 640 2.93 1.41 4.26
N LEU A 641 4.01 0.70 3.92
CA LEU A 641 4.28 -0.63 4.45
C LEU A 641 5.17 -0.53 5.69
N VAL A 642 4.75 -1.20 6.77
CA VAL A 642 5.51 -1.30 8.03
C VAL A 642 5.95 -2.72 8.23
N ALA A 643 7.26 -2.95 8.34
CA ALA A 643 7.81 -4.27 8.63
C ALA A 643 8.19 -4.40 10.10
N LEU A 644 7.64 -5.41 10.77
CA LEU A 644 7.98 -5.78 12.13
C LEU A 644 8.81 -7.06 12.16
N ALA A 645 9.86 -7.06 12.97
CA ALA A 645 10.63 -8.26 13.28
C ALA A 645 11.28 -8.12 14.67
N ILE A 646 11.85 -9.23 15.16
CA ILE A 646 12.74 -9.16 16.33
C ILE A 646 14.06 -8.52 15.86
N PRO A 647 14.51 -7.41 16.46
CA PRO A 647 15.73 -6.73 16.06
C PRO A 647 16.96 -7.64 16.19
N ARG A 648 17.89 -7.51 15.24
CA ARG A 648 19.24 -8.07 15.38
C ARG A 648 20.03 -7.21 16.35
N ALA A 649 21.01 -7.81 17.02
CA ALA A 649 21.86 -7.07 17.95
C ALA A 649 22.62 -5.95 17.21
N GLY A 650 22.42 -4.70 17.64
CA GLY A 650 23.05 -3.52 17.03
C GLY A 650 22.40 -3.03 15.73
N GLU A 651 21.22 -3.54 15.36
CA GLU A 651 20.46 -3.05 14.21
C GLU A 651 19.89 -1.64 14.51
N SER A 652 20.12 -0.70 13.58
CA SER A 652 19.47 0.61 13.62
C SER A 652 18.01 0.45 13.23
N LEU A 653 17.11 1.05 14.01
CA LEU A 653 15.66 0.90 13.84
C LEU A 653 15.06 2.20 13.32
N PRO A 654 14.12 2.13 12.36
CA PRO A 654 13.33 3.29 11.96
C PRO A 654 12.44 3.78 13.13
N PRO A 655 11.78 4.93 12.94
CA PRO A 655 10.76 5.41 13.87
C PRO A 655 9.73 4.34 14.28
N GLN A 656 9.44 4.28 15.57
CA GLN A 656 8.47 3.36 16.17
C GLN A 656 7.17 4.09 16.50
N GLY A 657 6.01 3.46 16.26
CA GLY A 657 4.71 4.01 16.67
C GLY A 657 4.32 5.32 15.96
N ARG A 658 3.23 5.94 16.43
CA ARG A 658 2.65 7.16 15.82
C ARG A 658 3.50 8.39 16.14
N ASP A 659 3.56 9.34 15.20
CA ASP A 659 4.02 10.70 15.47
C ASP A 659 2.94 11.42 16.27
N ARG A 660 3.16 11.62 17.58
CA ARG A 660 2.20 12.35 18.43
C ARG A 660 2.53 13.84 18.52
N GLY A 661 3.53 14.34 17.79
CA GLY A 661 4.11 15.67 18.00
C GLY A 661 4.81 15.85 19.36
N ASP A 662 4.64 14.90 20.28
CA ASP A 662 5.37 14.81 21.53
C ASP A 662 6.70 14.10 21.29
N ALA A 663 7.78 14.65 21.82
CA ALA A 663 9.06 13.97 21.76
C ALA A 663 8.98 12.63 22.48
N GLY A 664 9.65 11.62 21.91
CA GLY A 664 9.76 10.26 22.48
C GLY A 664 10.43 10.18 23.85
N HIS A 665 10.82 11.32 24.43
CA HIS A 665 11.32 11.44 25.79
C HIS A 665 10.93 12.81 26.41
N PRO A 666 10.49 12.87 27.69
CA PRO A 666 10.05 14.11 28.34
C PRO A 666 11.14 15.19 28.44
N ASP A 667 12.42 14.81 28.53
CA ASP A 667 13.56 15.75 28.53
C ASP A 667 14.13 16.05 27.14
N PHE A 668 13.55 15.52 26.05
CA PHE A 668 14.10 15.73 24.70
C PHE A 668 14.17 17.22 24.34
N TYR A 669 13.08 17.95 24.56
CA TYR A 669 13.02 19.39 24.27
C TYR A 669 13.96 20.21 25.14
N ARG A 670 14.25 19.75 26.36
CA ARG A 670 15.26 20.35 27.23
C ARG A 670 16.68 20.11 26.70
N ALA A 671 16.95 18.93 26.12
CA ALA A 671 18.21 18.64 25.45
C ALA A 671 18.37 19.44 24.14
N VAL A 672 17.29 19.61 23.36
CA VAL A 672 17.26 20.47 22.17
C VAL A 672 17.59 21.93 22.54
N GLN A 673 17.00 22.46 23.61
CA GLN A 673 17.33 23.81 24.11
C GLN A 673 18.79 23.94 24.54
N ALA A 674 19.37 22.90 25.14
CA ALA A 674 20.79 22.89 25.50
C ALA A 674 21.69 22.93 24.24
N ILE A 675 21.31 22.21 23.17
CA ILE A 675 21.98 22.27 21.86
C ILE A 675 21.90 23.68 21.30
N ASP A 676 20.72 24.29 21.23
CA ASP A 676 20.55 25.66 20.70
C ASP A 676 21.34 26.71 21.48
N ALA A 677 21.45 26.52 22.79
CA ALA A 677 22.20 27.42 23.67
C ALA A 677 23.72 27.22 23.62
N GLY A 678 24.21 26.16 22.95
CA GLY A 678 25.62 25.78 23.01
C GLY A 678 26.06 25.17 24.36
N ASP A 679 25.11 24.75 25.21
CA ASP A 679 25.34 24.30 26.59
C ASP A 679 25.70 22.81 26.66
N VAL A 680 26.99 22.55 26.43
CA VAL A 680 27.58 21.20 26.46
C VAL A 680 27.45 20.53 27.83
N GLU A 681 27.49 21.29 28.94
CA GLU A 681 27.47 20.70 30.28
C GLU A 681 26.08 20.18 30.62
N THR A 682 25.03 20.98 30.35
CA THR A 682 23.64 20.54 30.51
C THR A 682 23.36 19.34 29.62
N LEU A 683 23.82 19.35 28.37
CA LEU A 683 23.65 18.22 27.46
C LEU A 683 24.31 16.93 28.00
N ARG A 684 25.54 17.01 28.54
CA ARG A 684 26.22 15.87 29.15
C ARG A 684 25.50 15.32 30.37
N VAL A 685 24.97 16.19 31.23
CA VAL A 685 24.18 15.76 32.40
C VAL A 685 22.93 15.02 31.96
N LEU A 686 22.19 15.58 30.99
CA LEU A 686 20.98 14.94 30.45
C LEU A 686 21.29 13.57 29.84
N LEU A 687 22.35 13.46 29.04
CA LEU A 687 22.74 12.18 28.42
C LEU A 687 23.26 11.14 29.43
N ALA A 688 23.87 11.58 30.54
CA ALA A 688 24.32 10.68 31.60
C ALA A 688 23.15 10.16 32.45
N GLU A 689 22.13 11.00 32.69
CA GLU A 689 20.91 10.63 33.41
C GLU A 689 19.95 9.81 32.53
N HIS A 690 19.88 10.13 31.24
CA HIS A 690 18.95 9.57 30.26
C HIS A 690 19.68 9.18 28.95
N PRO A 691 20.42 8.06 28.91
CA PRO A 691 21.13 7.62 27.70
C PRO A 691 20.22 7.41 26.49
N GLU A 692 18.95 7.07 26.71
CA GLU A 692 17.91 6.92 25.69
C GLU A 692 17.62 8.19 24.87
N LEU A 693 18.02 9.36 25.36
CA LEU A 693 17.89 10.64 24.65
C LEU A 693 18.64 10.66 23.31
N THR A 694 19.69 9.85 23.13
CA THR A 694 20.45 9.78 21.88
C THR A 694 19.64 9.18 20.73
N ALA A 695 18.65 8.34 21.05
CA ALA A 695 17.75 7.70 20.10
C ALA A 695 16.33 8.30 20.11
N ALA A 696 16.05 9.21 21.05
CA ALA A 696 14.76 9.90 21.10
C ALA A 696 14.56 10.76 19.85
N GLN A 697 13.33 10.78 19.36
CA GLN A 697 12.89 11.56 18.20
C GLN A 697 11.80 12.54 18.64
N GLY A 698 11.73 13.70 18.01
CA GLY A 698 10.70 14.69 18.30
C GLY A 698 10.62 15.78 17.25
N TYR A 699 9.72 16.74 17.49
CA TYR A 699 9.52 17.91 16.63
C TYR A 699 9.37 19.16 17.49
N PHE A 700 10.36 20.07 17.46
CA PHE A 700 10.45 21.18 18.42
C PHE A 700 9.82 22.50 17.91
N ASP A 701 9.44 22.64 16.64
CA ASP A 701 8.99 23.94 16.13
C ASP A 701 7.50 24.19 16.42
N GLU A 702 7.24 25.09 17.36
CA GLU A 702 5.89 25.49 17.81
C GLU A 702 5.21 26.51 16.86
N TYR A 703 5.94 27.10 15.91
CA TYR A 703 5.49 28.23 15.11
C TYR A 703 5.39 27.92 13.61
N TYR A 704 6.24 27.04 13.10
CA TYR A 704 6.28 26.65 11.71
C TYR A 704 6.40 25.14 11.58
N GLU A 705 5.70 24.58 10.60
CA GLU A 705 5.75 23.17 10.30
C GLU A 705 6.76 22.89 9.17
N TYR A 706 7.77 22.08 9.47
CA TYR A 706 8.82 21.62 8.57
C TYR A 706 8.72 20.09 8.48
N PRO A 707 7.88 19.55 7.57
CA PRO A 707 7.62 18.12 7.46
C PRO A 707 8.91 17.27 7.44
N TYR A 708 9.90 17.71 6.66
CA TYR A 708 11.20 17.05 6.50
C TYR A 708 11.99 16.86 7.81
N PHE A 709 11.65 17.62 8.85
CA PHE A 709 12.33 17.63 10.14
C PHE A 709 11.54 16.94 11.26
N ARG A 710 10.34 16.42 10.98
CA ARG A 710 9.58 15.60 11.94
C ARG A 710 10.34 14.34 12.30
N GLY A 711 10.38 13.99 13.58
CA GLY A 711 11.15 12.83 14.06
C GLY A 711 12.67 13.04 14.08
N ALA A 712 13.14 14.29 14.09
CA ALA A 712 14.53 14.62 14.27
C ALA A 712 15.06 14.05 15.59
N THR A 713 16.26 13.46 15.55
CA THR A 713 17.03 13.14 16.77
C THR A 713 17.80 14.37 17.23
N LEU A 714 18.33 14.34 18.46
CA LEU A 714 19.21 15.41 18.96
C LEU A 714 20.39 15.72 18.01
N LEU A 715 20.89 14.72 17.28
CA LEU A 715 21.99 14.90 16.33
C LEU A 715 21.56 15.71 15.10
N HIS A 716 20.29 15.66 14.67
CA HIS A 716 19.80 16.52 13.58
C HIS A 716 19.79 18.00 13.98
N HIS A 717 19.53 18.29 15.26
CA HIS A 717 19.49 19.67 15.77
C HIS A 717 20.86 20.37 15.77
N VAL A 718 21.98 19.65 15.66
CA VAL A 718 23.32 20.27 15.55
C VAL A 718 23.64 20.80 14.15
N THR A 719 22.77 20.54 13.17
CA THR A 719 22.97 20.94 11.78
C THR A 719 22.56 22.39 11.51
N GLY A 720 21.75 22.98 12.40
CA GLY A 720 21.20 24.32 12.23
C GLY A 720 20.01 24.37 11.27
N GLU A 721 19.47 23.21 10.89
CA GLU A 721 18.23 23.07 10.12
C GLU A 721 17.10 22.53 11.03
N PRO A 722 15.83 22.93 10.81
CA PRO A 722 15.45 24.17 10.12
C PRO A 722 16.09 25.38 10.82
N GLN A 723 16.22 26.49 10.10
CA GLN A 723 16.81 27.74 10.63
C GLN A 723 15.89 28.45 11.65
N ARG A 724 15.68 27.80 12.80
CA ARG A 724 14.86 28.30 13.92
C ARG A 724 15.64 29.25 14.84
N VAL A 725 16.91 28.94 15.08
CA VAL A 725 17.85 29.74 15.86
C VAL A 725 19.23 29.79 15.18
N PRO A 726 20.06 30.82 15.45
CA PRO A 726 21.44 30.83 15.00
C PRO A 726 22.21 29.62 15.54
N LEU A 727 22.90 28.91 14.66
CA LEU A 727 23.73 27.77 15.03
C LEU A 727 24.82 28.20 16.02
N PRO A 728 24.99 27.50 17.17
CA PRO A 728 26.03 27.83 18.13
C PRO A 728 27.42 27.57 17.55
N ALA A 729 28.40 28.39 17.95
CA ALA A 729 29.77 28.30 17.46
C ALA A 729 30.47 26.96 17.79
N ASN A 730 29.96 26.21 18.78
CA ASN A 730 30.46 24.91 19.21
C ASN A 730 29.59 23.72 18.74
N ALA A 731 28.87 23.85 17.63
CA ALA A 731 28.03 22.78 17.06
C ALA A 731 28.78 21.44 16.84
N VAL A 732 30.04 21.49 16.42
CA VAL A 732 30.87 20.28 16.23
C VAL A 732 31.17 19.60 17.57
N GLU A 733 31.39 20.37 18.63
CA GLU A 733 31.59 19.82 19.99
C GLU A 733 30.32 19.16 20.52
N LEU A 734 29.16 19.77 20.29
CA LEU A 734 27.86 19.20 20.63
C LEU A 734 27.60 17.88 19.89
N ALA A 735 27.90 17.84 18.59
CA ALA A 735 27.81 16.62 17.79
C ALA A 735 28.74 15.52 18.34
N ALA A 736 29.99 15.87 18.68
CA ALA A 736 30.94 14.92 19.26
C ALA A 736 30.46 14.36 20.61
N VAL A 737 29.80 15.18 21.44
CA VAL A 737 29.22 14.74 22.71
C VAL A 737 28.06 13.77 22.49
N LEU A 738 27.17 14.06 21.53
CA LEU A 738 26.06 13.17 21.18
C LEU A 738 26.55 11.82 20.63
N LEU A 739 27.52 11.85 19.71
CA LEU A 739 28.13 10.66 19.12
C LEU A 739 28.85 9.82 20.19
N ALA A 740 29.61 10.45 21.09
CA ALA A 740 30.25 9.76 22.21
C ALA A 740 29.25 9.14 23.21
N ALA A 741 28.04 9.68 23.29
CA ALA A 741 26.94 9.13 24.08
C ALA A 741 26.16 8.02 23.36
N GLY A 742 26.50 7.71 22.10
CA GLY A 742 25.88 6.63 21.32
C GLY A 742 24.81 7.08 20.33
N ALA A 743 24.75 8.37 19.97
CA ALA A 743 23.89 8.82 18.88
C ALA A 743 24.29 8.17 17.54
N ASP A 744 23.30 7.70 16.77
CA ASP A 744 23.51 7.09 15.46
C ASP A 744 23.83 8.19 14.42
N PRO A 745 25.04 8.19 13.80
CA PRO A 745 25.37 9.14 12.72
C PRO A 745 24.50 8.94 11.48
N ASN A 746 23.83 7.80 11.36
CA ASN A 746 22.91 7.43 10.28
C ASN A 746 21.43 7.57 10.63
N ALA A 747 21.13 8.23 11.76
CA ALA A 747 19.76 8.55 12.12
C ALA A 747 19.08 9.35 10.99
N ALA A 748 17.80 9.07 10.78
CA ALA A 748 16.97 9.76 9.81
C ALA A 748 15.67 10.26 10.44
N THR A 749 15.15 11.37 9.91
CA THR A 749 13.82 11.89 10.22
C THR A 749 12.71 10.96 9.72
N TYR A 750 11.45 11.26 10.02
CA TYR A 750 10.30 10.50 9.51
C TYR A 750 10.19 10.52 7.98
N ASP A 751 10.72 11.57 7.35
CA ASP A 751 10.83 11.70 5.89
C ASP A 751 12.16 11.17 5.34
N LEU A 752 12.82 10.29 6.10
CA LEU A 752 14.07 9.62 5.73
C LEU A 752 15.24 10.57 5.44
N VAL A 753 15.20 11.80 5.97
CA VAL A 753 16.29 12.77 5.83
C VAL A 753 17.36 12.48 6.86
N THR A 754 18.59 12.23 6.40
CA THR A 754 19.72 11.92 7.28
C THR A 754 20.39 13.17 7.86
N VAL A 755 21.12 13.02 8.96
CA VAL A 755 21.98 14.08 9.52
C VAL A 755 22.95 14.61 8.47
N LEU A 756 23.59 13.72 7.71
CA LEU A 756 24.59 14.08 6.72
C LEU A 756 23.98 14.89 5.54
N GLU A 757 22.77 14.53 5.10
CA GLU A 757 22.04 15.30 4.08
C GLU A 757 21.67 16.70 4.56
N LEU A 758 21.30 16.87 5.84
CA LEU A 758 21.06 18.19 6.42
C LEU A 758 22.35 19.00 6.54
N VAL A 759 23.45 18.38 6.97
CA VAL A 759 24.77 19.03 7.03
C VAL A 759 25.19 19.56 5.66
N ALA A 760 24.99 18.80 4.59
CA ALA A 760 25.33 19.23 3.24
C ALA A 760 24.56 20.50 2.82
N GLN A 761 23.28 20.61 3.21
CA GLN A 761 22.39 21.70 2.82
C GLN A 761 22.44 22.93 3.74
N SER A 762 22.94 22.78 4.96
CA SER A 762 22.93 23.85 5.96
C SER A 762 23.80 25.04 5.55
N ALA A 763 23.16 26.18 5.31
CA ALA A 763 23.86 27.44 5.07
C ALA A 763 24.52 27.98 6.36
N GLN A 764 23.96 27.66 7.53
CA GLN A 764 24.51 28.08 8.82
C GLN A 764 25.89 27.48 9.07
N LEU A 765 26.09 26.21 8.69
CA LEU A 765 27.39 25.54 8.78
C LEU A 765 28.43 26.12 7.82
N ASP A 766 28.01 26.62 6.65
CA ASP A 766 28.90 27.34 5.74
C ASP A 766 29.34 28.69 6.33
N TRP A 767 28.40 29.46 6.89
CA TRP A 767 28.71 30.74 7.54
C TRP A 767 29.60 30.58 8.78
N ALA A 768 29.42 29.49 9.52
CA ALA A 768 30.26 29.14 10.67
C ALA A 768 31.64 28.59 10.27
N GLY A 769 31.81 28.14 9.02
CA GLY A 769 33.04 27.51 8.54
C GLY A 769 33.30 26.12 9.14
N THR A 770 32.27 25.46 9.68
CA THR A 770 32.38 24.18 10.40
C THR A 770 31.83 22.98 9.61
N LYS A 771 31.23 23.20 8.44
CA LYS A 771 30.63 22.14 7.60
C LYS A 771 31.58 20.96 7.37
N GLY A 772 32.79 21.20 6.89
CA GLY A 772 33.76 20.14 6.61
C GLY A 772 34.23 19.38 7.87
N GLU A 773 34.33 20.07 9.01
CA GLU A 773 34.70 19.47 10.29
C GLU A 773 33.60 18.52 10.80
N LEU A 774 32.33 18.95 10.71
CA LEU A 774 31.19 18.13 11.10
C LEU A 774 31.01 16.92 10.18
N VAL A 775 31.20 17.09 8.86
CA VAL A 775 31.19 15.95 7.92
C VAL A 775 32.28 14.94 8.27
N SER A 776 33.52 15.42 8.48
CA SER A 776 34.64 14.53 8.84
C SER A 776 34.35 13.77 10.13
N LEU A 777 33.79 14.45 11.15
CA LEU A 777 33.38 13.81 12.40
C LEU A 777 32.32 12.72 12.19
N LEU A 778 31.27 12.99 11.41
CA LEU A 778 30.21 12.02 11.13
C LEU A 778 30.75 10.80 10.37
N VAL A 779 31.59 11.03 9.37
CA VAL A 779 32.27 9.97 8.61
C VAL A 779 33.14 9.10 9.52
N ASP A 780 33.96 9.72 10.38
CA ASP A 780 34.82 9.01 11.34
C ASP A 780 34.00 8.17 12.34
N GLN A 781 32.74 8.52 12.59
CA GLN A 781 31.81 7.75 13.42
C GLN A 781 30.98 6.71 12.63
N GLY A 782 31.19 6.57 11.32
CA GLY A 782 30.54 5.56 10.50
C GLY A 782 29.25 6.04 9.80
N ALA A 783 29.14 7.32 9.48
CA ALA A 783 28.10 7.81 8.57
C ALA A 783 28.20 7.11 7.20
N ASP A 784 27.08 6.58 6.74
CA ASP A 784 26.92 5.90 5.46
C ASP A 784 26.78 6.95 4.35
N LEU A 785 27.84 7.06 3.56
CA LEU A 785 27.94 7.99 2.45
C LEU A 785 27.10 7.59 1.23
N ASP A 786 26.66 6.33 1.18
CA ASP A 786 25.94 5.75 0.05
C ASP A 786 24.47 5.49 0.38
N ARG A 787 24.03 5.81 1.61
CA ARG A 787 22.62 5.82 2.00
C ARG A 787 21.82 6.68 1.01
N ASN A 788 20.68 6.16 0.55
CA ASN A 788 19.89 6.72 -0.54
C ASN A 788 20.66 6.83 -1.87
N ARG A 789 21.47 5.82 -2.20
CA ARG A 789 22.11 5.67 -3.53
C ARG A 789 23.01 6.86 -3.91
N GLY A 790 23.82 7.34 -2.98
CA GLY A 790 24.78 8.43 -3.22
C GLY A 790 24.14 9.81 -3.41
N ARG A 791 22.86 9.98 -3.02
CA ARG A 791 22.14 11.28 -3.05
C ARG A 791 22.89 12.40 -2.33
N ILE A 792 23.78 12.09 -1.40
CA ILE A 792 24.62 13.08 -0.72
C ILE A 792 25.58 13.81 -1.67
N LEU A 793 26.16 13.13 -2.66
CA LEU A 793 27.02 13.74 -3.68
C LEU A 793 26.22 14.66 -4.59
N TRP A 794 25.00 14.24 -4.95
CA TRP A 794 24.06 15.06 -5.70
C TRP A 794 23.69 16.34 -4.93
N LYS A 795 23.32 16.22 -3.64
CA LYS A 795 23.02 17.35 -2.75
C LYS A 795 24.20 18.32 -2.65
N ALA A 796 25.42 17.81 -2.47
CA ALA A 796 26.64 18.63 -2.38
C ALA A 796 26.90 19.43 -3.66
N LEU A 797 26.72 18.82 -4.84
CA LEU A 797 26.97 19.47 -6.12
C LEU A 797 25.88 20.49 -6.48
N ILE A 798 24.61 20.21 -6.18
CA ILE A 798 23.50 21.14 -6.45
C ILE A 798 23.47 22.33 -5.48
N ALA A 799 23.96 22.13 -4.26
CA ALA A 799 24.23 23.21 -3.32
C ALA A 799 25.48 24.03 -3.69
N GLU A 800 26.04 23.84 -4.89
CA GLU A 800 27.20 24.56 -5.42
C GLU A 800 28.45 24.43 -4.52
N ASN A 801 28.60 23.27 -3.87
CA ASN A 801 29.70 22.98 -2.98
C ASN A 801 30.56 21.80 -3.49
N PRO A 802 31.35 22.00 -4.56
CA PRO A 802 32.20 20.95 -5.14
C PRO A 802 33.35 20.53 -4.21
N ASP A 803 33.74 21.38 -3.25
CA ASP A 803 34.74 21.04 -2.24
C ASP A 803 34.19 19.99 -1.26
N LEU A 804 32.93 20.13 -0.85
CA LEU A 804 32.24 19.10 -0.06
C LEU A 804 32.11 17.78 -0.84
N ALA A 805 31.73 17.85 -2.12
CA ALA A 805 31.67 16.64 -2.96
C ALA A 805 33.03 15.93 -3.02
N ARG A 806 34.14 16.68 -3.18
CA ARG A 806 35.49 16.10 -3.15
C ARG A 806 35.82 15.47 -1.79
N LEU A 807 35.47 16.11 -0.69
CA LEU A 807 35.66 15.57 0.66
C LEU A 807 34.91 14.24 0.84
N LEU A 808 33.65 14.17 0.39
CA LEU A 808 32.84 12.95 0.47
C LEU A 808 33.44 11.81 -0.40
N ILE A 809 33.94 12.15 -1.59
CA ILE A 809 34.65 11.19 -2.46
C ILE A 809 35.92 10.67 -1.79
N GLU A 810 36.71 11.55 -1.19
CA GLU A 810 37.94 11.18 -0.46
C GLU A 810 37.63 10.32 0.78
N ALA A 811 36.47 10.53 1.40
CA ALA A 811 35.94 9.73 2.49
C ALA A 811 35.40 8.36 2.05
N GLY A 812 35.33 8.09 0.74
CA GLY A 812 34.95 6.78 0.20
C GLY A 812 33.51 6.69 -0.32
N ALA A 813 32.81 7.81 -0.54
CA ALA A 813 31.52 7.82 -1.21
C ALA A 813 31.62 7.15 -2.59
N THR A 814 30.61 6.35 -2.95
CA THR A 814 30.57 5.70 -4.26
C THR A 814 30.35 6.74 -5.35
N VAL A 815 31.20 6.71 -6.38
CA VAL A 815 31.26 7.72 -7.45
C VAL A 815 30.85 7.11 -8.78
N ASP A 816 30.07 7.85 -9.56
CA ASP A 816 29.81 7.56 -10.96
C ASP A 816 30.42 8.63 -11.89
N LEU A 817 30.20 8.50 -13.20
CA LEU A 817 30.75 9.43 -14.17
C LEU A 817 30.28 10.89 -13.94
N ARG A 818 29.04 11.11 -13.52
CA ARG A 818 28.45 12.44 -13.31
C ARG A 818 29.04 13.13 -12.08
N PHE A 819 29.12 12.40 -10.97
CA PHE A 819 29.69 12.92 -9.73
C PHE A 819 31.20 13.18 -9.88
N ALA A 820 31.93 12.30 -10.58
CA ALA A 820 33.33 12.55 -10.92
C ALA A 820 33.48 13.81 -11.80
N ALA A 821 32.55 14.04 -12.73
CA ALA A 821 32.55 15.22 -13.59
C ALA A 821 32.27 16.51 -12.81
N GLY A 822 31.21 16.54 -12.00
CA GLY A 822 30.86 17.70 -11.16
C GLY A 822 31.94 18.03 -10.11
N ALA A 823 32.55 17.01 -9.51
CA ALA A 823 33.65 17.18 -8.55
C ALA A 823 35.01 17.54 -9.20
N ASN A 824 35.06 17.61 -10.54
CA ASN A 824 36.27 17.83 -11.34
C ASN A 824 37.40 16.80 -11.10
N ARG A 825 37.04 15.54 -10.85
CA ARG A 825 37.99 14.43 -10.60
C ARG A 825 38.31 13.68 -11.89
N VAL A 826 39.13 14.30 -12.75
CA VAL A 826 39.53 13.73 -14.05
C VAL A 826 40.26 12.38 -13.92
N ASP A 827 40.97 12.20 -12.82
CA ASP A 827 41.60 10.93 -12.46
C ASP A 827 40.57 9.80 -12.31
N LEU A 828 39.42 10.07 -11.68
CA LEU A 828 38.31 9.11 -11.56
C LEU A 828 37.51 8.98 -12.87
N LEU A 829 37.30 10.10 -13.59
CA LEU A 829 36.63 10.08 -14.90
C LEU A 829 37.31 9.09 -15.85
N ALA A 830 38.63 9.04 -15.86
CA ALA A 830 39.40 8.13 -16.70
C ALA A 830 39.12 6.64 -16.43
N GLU A 831 38.73 6.28 -15.20
CA GLU A 831 38.46 4.90 -14.83
C GLU A 831 37.18 4.35 -15.47
N PHE A 832 36.23 5.21 -15.85
CA PHE A 832 34.98 4.81 -16.51
C PHE A 832 35.13 4.50 -18.00
N PHE A 833 36.31 4.76 -18.60
CA PHE A 833 36.55 4.52 -20.03
C PHE A 833 37.54 3.36 -20.23
N ASN A 834 37.31 2.58 -21.29
CA ASN A 834 38.26 1.57 -21.75
C ASN A 834 39.43 2.19 -22.55
N ALA A 835 40.38 1.35 -22.98
CA ALA A 835 41.57 1.80 -23.72
C ALA A 835 41.23 2.45 -25.07
N GLU A 836 40.07 2.12 -25.63
CA GLU A 836 39.53 2.66 -26.88
C GLU A 836 38.75 3.97 -26.67
N GLY A 837 38.67 4.48 -25.44
CA GLY A 837 37.96 5.71 -25.11
C GLY A 837 36.44 5.57 -25.06
N LYS A 838 35.91 4.34 -25.05
CA LYS A 838 34.48 4.06 -24.89
C LYS A 838 34.13 3.84 -23.42
N LEU A 839 32.91 4.21 -23.06
CA LEU A 839 32.38 3.99 -21.71
C LEU A 839 32.36 2.48 -21.40
N LYS A 840 32.81 2.09 -20.20
CA LYS A 840 32.71 0.71 -19.71
C LYS A 840 31.24 0.40 -19.36
N GLN A 841 30.82 -0.86 -19.51
CA GLN A 841 29.51 -1.30 -18.97
C GLN A 841 29.45 -0.98 -17.48
N GLY A 842 28.38 -0.30 -17.05
CA GLY A 842 28.21 0.16 -15.66
C GLY A 842 28.79 1.55 -15.35
N GLY A 843 29.08 2.39 -16.35
CA GLY A 843 29.48 3.80 -16.10
C GLY A 843 28.41 4.71 -15.48
N HIS A 844 27.22 4.18 -15.18
CA HIS A 844 26.00 4.89 -14.79
C HIS A 844 25.33 4.32 -13.54
N LEU A 845 26.10 3.72 -12.62
CA LEU A 845 25.58 2.96 -11.48
C LEU A 845 24.60 3.73 -10.57
N TYR A 846 24.53 5.06 -10.64
CA TYR A 846 23.75 5.87 -9.71
C TYR A 846 23.02 7.05 -10.37
N HIS A 847 21.90 6.79 -11.06
CA HIS A 847 20.91 7.85 -11.37
C HIS A 847 19.95 7.97 -10.16
N PRO A 848 19.57 9.17 -9.71
CA PRO A 848 18.61 9.35 -8.61
C PRO A 848 17.20 8.83 -8.93
N ASP A 849 16.94 8.51 -10.19
CA ASP A 849 15.76 7.79 -10.68
C ASP A 849 16.23 6.49 -11.39
N PRO A 850 16.05 5.31 -10.77
CA PRO A 850 16.58 4.06 -11.27
C PRO A 850 15.92 3.55 -12.56
N ASP A 851 14.79 4.15 -12.98
CA ASP A 851 13.98 3.67 -14.11
C ASP A 851 14.44 4.26 -15.46
N THR A 852 15.32 5.25 -15.43
CA THR A 852 15.85 5.88 -16.64
C THR A 852 17.04 5.10 -17.20
N VAL A 853 16.80 4.21 -18.16
CA VAL A 853 17.85 3.56 -18.96
C VAL A 853 18.41 4.55 -19.97
N LEU A 854 19.52 5.21 -19.62
CA LEU A 854 20.22 6.14 -20.49
C LEU A 854 21.16 5.40 -21.46
N THR A 855 21.21 5.87 -22.70
CA THR A 855 22.26 5.46 -23.63
C THR A 855 23.63 6.03 -23.21
N ASP A 856 24.72 5.42 -23.66
CA ASP A 856 26.09 5.94 -23.43
C ASP A 856 26.22 7.42 -23.83
N GLU A 857 25.53 7.84 -24.88
CA GLU A 857 25.49 9.22 -25.35
C GLU A 857 24.79 10.14 -24.35
N GLN A 858 23.63 9.73 -23.84
CA GLN A 858 22.90 10.49 -22.81
C GLN A 858 23.70 10.59 -21.50
N ILE A 859 24.38 9.52 -21.10
CA ILE A 859 25.24 9.52 -19.89
C ILE A 859 26.39 10.53 -20.02
N LEU A 860 27.01 10.61 -21.20
CA LEU A 860 28.06 11.58 -21.47
C LEU A 860 27.54 13.02 -21.44
N VAL A 861 26.33 13.26 -21.97
CA VAL A 861 25.65 14.56 -21.93
C VAL A 861 25.30 14.96 -20.50
N GLU A 862 24.80 14.04 -19.67
CA GLU A 862 24.54 14.30 -18.26
C GLU A 862 25.82 14.64 -17.49
N ALA A 863 26.88 13.86 -17.66
CA ALA A 863 28.16 14.15 -17.02
C ALA A 863 28.71 15.53 -17.43
N LEU A 864 28.53 15.90 -18.71
CA LEU A 864 28.91 17.23 -19.19
C LEU A 864 28.04 18.34 -18.57
N ASN A 865 26.76 18.09 -18.33
CA ASN A 865 25.88 19.03 -17.60
C ASN A 865 26.32 19.22 -16.14
N PHE A 866 26.70 18.15 -15.43
CA PHE A 866 27.26 18.24 -14.07
C PHE A 866 28.55 19.04 -14.03
N ALA A 867 29.46 18.79 -14.99
CA ALA A 867 30.68 19.58 -15.13
C ALA A 867 30.37 21.05 -15.45
N ALA A 868 29.39 21.30 -16.32
CA ALA A 868 29.01 22.65 -16.73
C ALA A 868 28.41 23.45 -15.58
N TYR A 869 27.51 22.85 -14.81
CA TYR A 869 26.90 23.43 -13.61
C TYR A 869 27.95 23.75 -12.53
N SER A 870 28.93 22.85 -12.34
CA SER A 870 29.95 22.98 -11.28
C SER A 870 31.17 23.81 -11.70
N GLY A 871 31.22 24.31 -12.94
CA GLY A 871 32.38 25.03 -13.48
C GLY A 871 33.64 24.17 -13.70
N ALA A 872 33.50 22.84 -13.80
CA ALA A 872 34.61 21.88 -13.88
C ALA A 872 35.22 21.80 -15.31
N LEU A 873 36.08 22.76 -15.65
CA LEU A 873 36.63 22.93 -17.01
C LEU A 873 37.41 21.70 -17.52
N GLU A 874 38.24 21.10 -16.67
CA GLU A 874 39.06 19.94 -17.04
C GLU A 874 38.19 18.70 -17.31
N ALA A 875 37.18 18.46 -16.48
CA ALA A 875 36.17 17.43 -16.69
C ALA A 875 35.37 17.66 -17.98
N ALA A 876 34.89 18.88 -18.22
CA ALA A 876 34.15 19.22 -19.44
C ALA A 876 35.00 18.99 -20.69
N SER A 877 36.27 19.42 -20.69
CA SER A 877 37.20 19.14 -21.79
C SER A 877 37.40 17.64 -22.01
N PHE A 878 37.59 16.88 -20.94
CA PHE A 878 37.80 15.44 -21.00
C PHE A 878 36.62 14.68 -21.61
N LEU A 879 35.39 15.09 -21.25
CA LEU A 879 34.14 14.50 -21.75
C LEU A 879 33.89 14.86 -23.22
N LEU A 880 34.13 16.11 -23.62
CA LEU A 880 34.03 16.54 -25.02
C LEU A 880 35.01 15.77 -25.93
N ASP A 881 36.24 15.54 -25.47
CA ASP A 881 37.24 14.76 -26.21
C ASP A 881 36.85 13.26 -26.35
N ARG A 882 35.84 12.80 -25.58
CA ARG A 882 35.26 11.46 -25.61
C ARG A 882 33.88 11.39 -26.26
N GLY A 883 33.46 12.47 -26.92
CA GLY A 883 32.25 12.49 -27.74
C GLY A 883 30.97 12.83 -26.97
N ALA A 884 31.05 13.47 -25.80
CA ALA A 884 29.88 14.12 -25.21
C ALA A 884 29.34 15.19 -26.17
N ASP A 885 28.03 15.15 -26.45
CA ASP A 885 27.40 16.16 -27.30
C ASP A 885 27.30 17.49 -26.54
N ILE A 886 27.99 18.51 -27.05
CA ILE A 886 28.04 19.85 -26.48
C ILE A 886 26.68 20.55 -26.49
N ASN A 887 25.77 20.14 -27.38
CA ASN A 887 24.40 20.64 -27.51
C ASN A 887 23.35 19.60 -27.11
N GLY A 888 23.79 18.47 -26.53
CA GLY A 888 22.89 17.40 -26.11
C GLY A 888 21.97 17.84 -24.98
N PHE A 889 20.76 17.28 -24.96
CA PHE A 889 19.79 17.52 -23.91
C PHE A 889 19.87 16.42 -22.84
N ALA A 890 19.89 16.83 -21.57
CA ALA A 890 19.83 15.92 -20.43
C ALA A 890 18.45 15.91 -19.76
N GLY A 891 18.21 14.87 -18.95
CA GLY A 891 17.09 14.80 -18.02
C GLY A 891 17.11 15.91 -16.96
N ALA A 892 16.09 15.91 -16.09
CA ALA A 892 15.88 16.97 -15.11
C ALA A 892 17.04 17.09 -14.11
N PHE A 893 17.65 18.29 -14.00
CA PHE A 893 18.70 18.56 -13.00
C PHE A 893 18.13 19.17 -11.71
N ARG A 894 17.02 19.91 -11.84
CA ARG A 894 16.11 20.39 -10.77
C ARG A 894 14.67 20.28 -11.29
N SER A 895 13.66 20.38 -10.42
CA SER A 895 12.22 20.23 -10.73
C SER A 895 11.66 21.17 -11.82
N TYR A 896 12.43 22.18 -12.25
CA TYR A 896 12.03 23.15 -13.27
C TYR A 896 12.92 23.12 -14.53
N ASP A 897 13.92 22.25 -14.59
CA ASP A 897 15.05 22.30 -15.53
C ASP A 897 15.12 21.01 -16.38
N HIS A 898 14.04 20.75 -17.13
CA HIS A 898 13.88 19.58 -17.98
C HIS A 898 14.32 19.89 -19.41
N GLY A 899 15.26 19.10 -19.94
CA GLY A 899 15.65 19.17 -21.36
C GLY A 899 16.41 20.44 -21.71
N SER A 900 17.49 20.75 -20.99
CA SER A 900 18.39 21.86 -21.29
C SER A 900 19.77 21.37 -21.75
N THR A 901 20.52 22.22 -22.44
CA THR A 901 21.91 21.92 -22.88
C THR A 901 22.95 22.28 -21.80
N PRO A 902 24.21 21.81 -21.91
CA PRO A 902 25.29 22.22 -21.01
C PRO A 902 25.48 23.74 -20.92
N LEU A 903 25.24 24.48 -22.01
CA LEU A 903 25.34 25.93 -22.01
C LEU A 903 24.25 26.57 -21.13
N HIS A 904 23.05 26.00 -21.07
CA HIS A 904 22.00 26.46 -20.15
C HIS A 904 22.40 26.27 -18.68
N LYS A 905 23.06 25.16 -18.33
CA LYS A 905 23.50 24.89 -16.95
C LYS A 905 24.49 25.94 -16.43
N THR A 906 25.30 26.50 -17.32
CA THR A 906 26.21 27.59 -16.93
C THR A 906 25.46 28.86 -16.52
N VAL A 907 24.26 29.10 -17.05
CA VAL A 907 23.42 30.24 -16.70
C VAL A 907 22.77 30.05 -15.35
N VAL A 908 22.28 28.83 -15.07
CA VAL A 908 21.64 28.47 -13.80
C VAL A 908 22.61 28.65 -12.63
N ALA A 909 23.87 28.27 -12.80
CA ALA A 909 24.91 28.34 -11.76
C ALA A 909 25.90 29.52 -11.92
N ASP A 910 25.59 30.50 -12.76
CA ASP A 910 26.42 31.68 -13.06
C ASP A 910 27.92 31.38 -13.39
N GLN A 911 28.17 30.31 -14.15
CA GLN A 911 29.49 29.78 -14.48
C GLN A 911 30.10 30.45 -15.73
N LEU A 912 30.56 31.69 -15.57
CA LEU A 912 31.08 32.52 -16.65
C LEU A 912 32.21 31.88 -17.50
N GLU A 913 33.23 31.32 -16.86
CA GLU A 913 34.39 30.75 -17.58
C GLU A 913 34.04 29.45 -18.30
N MET A 914 33.13 28.65 -17.74
CA MET A 914 32.59 27.47 -18.39
C MET A 914 31.76 27.84 -19.63
N ALA A 915 30.93 28.88 -19.54
CA ALA A 915 30.15 29.37 -20.68
C ALA A 915 31.08 29.79 -21.84
N ARG A 916 32.15 30.55 -21.53
CA ARG A 916 33.18 30.90 -22.54
C ARG A 916 33.81 29.66 -23.16
N PHE A 917 34.17 28.69 -22.33
CA PHE A 917 34.78 27.45 -22.78
C PHE A 917 33.86 26.70 -23.75
N LEU A 918 32.61 26.44 -23.37
CA LEU A 918 31.64 25.73 -24.22
C LEU A 918 31.37 26.48 -25.54
N LEU A 919 31.16 27.80 -25.48
CA LEU A 919 30.98 28.63 -26.68
C LEU A 919 32.20 28.60 -27.60
N SER A 920 33.42 28.61 -27.04
CA SER A 920 34.66 28.50 -27.82
C SER A 920 34.83 27.12 -28.49
N ARG A 921 34.15 26.10 -27.96
CA ARG A 921 34.13 24.72 -28.48
C ARG A 921 32.94 24.46 -29.41
N GLY A 922 32.12 25.49 -29.69
CA GLY A 922 31.03 25.42 -30.67
C GLY A 922 29.66 25.10 -30.07
N ALA A 923 29.44 25.34 -28.79
CA ALA A 923 28.09 25.30 -28.21
C ALA A 923 27.17 26.30 -28.92
N ASP A 924 25.95 25.87 -29.22
CA ASP A 924 24.95 26.68 -29.91
C ASP A 924 24.27 27.63 -28.92
N SER A 925 24.39 28.93 -29.15
CA SER A 925 23.73 29.97 -28.34
C SER A 925 22.26 30.19 -28.70
N LEU A 926 21.78 29.62 -29.81
CA LEU A 926 20.39 29.77 -30.28
C LEU A 926 19.50 28.58 -29.92
N VAL A 927 20.08 27.48 -29.44
CA VAL A 927 19.31 26.28 -29.08
C VAL A 927 18.34 26.60 -27.94
N GLY A 928 17.05 26.35 -28.15
CA GLY A 928 16.03 26.45 -27.11
C GLY A 928 16.04 25.20 -26.22
N ASP A 929 15.71 25.35 -24.94
CA ASP A 929 15.39 24.20 -24.09
C ASP A 929 14.09 23.51 -24.54
N VAL A 930 13.94 22.22 -24.23
CA VAL A 930 12.83 21.38 -24.70
C VAL A 930 11.48 21.81 -24.13
N ARG A 931 11.44 22.46 -22.97
CA ARG A 931 10.19 22.74 -22.24
C ARG A 931 9.61 24.11 -22.57
N PHE A 932 10.45 25.12 -22.68
CA PHE A 932 10.06 26.52 -22.84
C PHE A 932 10.55 27.13 -24.16
N ASP A 933 11.34 26.39 -24.95
CA ASP A 933 11.97 26.87 -26.18
C ASP A 933 12.79 28.16 -25.93
N ASN A 934 13.35 28.29 -24.73
CA ASN A 934 14.08 29.48 -24.30
C ASN A 934 15.58 29.25 -24.47
N THR A 935 16.30 30.24 -24.98
CA THR A 935 17.74 30.11 -25.26
C THR A 935 18.59 30.35 -24.01
N PRO A 936 19.89 30.00 -23.99
CA PRO A 936 20.77 30.30 -22.85
C PRO A 936 20.78 31.79 -22.49
N TYR A 937 20.77 32.68 -23.50
CA TYR A 937 20.62 34.12 -23.26
C TYR A 937 19.23 34.47 -22.73
N GLY A 938 18.16 33.85 -23.25
CA GLY A 938 16.82 34.06 -22.72
C GLY A 938 16.71 33.72 -21.22
N TRP A 939 17.42 32.69 -20.77
CA TRP A 939 17.48 32.27 -19.36
C TRP A 939 18.20 33.26 -18.42
N THR A 940 19.04 34.16 -18.91
CA THR A 940 19.70 35.18 -18.06
C THR A 940 18.69 36.17 -17.47
N ASN A 941 17.52 36.34 -18.10
CA ASN A 941 16.45 37.21 -17.59
C ASN A 941 15.69 36.61 -16.39
N TYR A 942 15.76 35.29 -16.22
CA TYR A 942 15.02 34.56 -15.19
C TYR A 942 15.90 34.16 -14.00
N ASN A 943 17.22 34.11 -14.19
CA ASN A 943 18.20 33.79 -13.16
C ASN A 943 18.91 35.05 -12.64
N GLN A 944 19.49 34.97 -11.44
CA GLN A 944 20.34 36.04 -10.89
C GLN A 944 21.75 35.99 -11.49
N THR A 945 21.84 35.98 -12.81
CA THR A 945 23.10 35.83 -13.55
C THR A 945 23.95 37.09 -13.48
N SER A 946 25.28 36.94 -13.41
CA SER A 946 26.21 38.08 -13.43
C SER A 946 26.15 38.84 -14.75
N ALA A 947 26.35 40.16 -14.69
CA ALA A 947 26.37 41.02 -15.87
C ALA A 947 27.40 40.57 -16.92
N ALA A 948 28.51 39.98 -16.48
CA ALA A 948 29.56 39.50 -17.38
C ALA A 948 29.15 38.25 -18.16
N LEU A 949 28.31 37.37 -17.59
CA LEU A 949 27.77 36.21 -18.27
C LEU A 949 26.60 36.60 -19.18
N ASP A 950 25.74 37.51 -18.73
CA ASP A 950 24.70 38.11 -19.58
C ASP A 950 25.29 38.75 -20.84
N ASP A 951 26.28 39.62 -20.68
CA ASP A 951 26.94 40.30 -21.80
C ASP A 951 27.56 39.30 -22.79
N LEU A 952 28.22 38.24 -22.29
CA LEU A 952 28.82 37.20 -23.11
C LEU A 952 27.78 36.47 -23.97
N LEU A 953 26.68 36.02 -23.35
CA LEU A 953 25.65 35.25 -24.04
C LEU A 953 24.86 36.12 -25.02
N ARG A 954 24.63 37.39 -24.68
CA ARG A 954 24.01 38.36 -25.58
C ARG A 954 24.81 38.56 -26.86
N ASP A 955 26.12 38.74 -26.73
CA ASP A 955 27.00 38.97 -27.88
C ASP A 955 27.03 37.75 -28.81
N TYR A 956 27.12 36.54 -28.25
CA TYR A 956 27.07 35.29 -29.03
C TYR A 956 25.71 35.06 -29.68
N TYR A 957 24.61 35.31 -28.94
CA TYR A 957 23.25 35.23 -29.47
C TYR A 957 23.06 36.18 -30.66
N GLN A 958 23.43 37.46 -30.51
CA GLN A 958 23.32 38.45 -31.60
C GLN A 958 24.15 38.05 -32.82
N ALA A 959 25.41 37.66 -32.62
CA ALA A 959 26.29 37.23 -33.70
C ALA A 959 25.79 35.96 -34.41
N ALA A 960 25.10 35.07 -33.71
CA ALA A 960 24.50 33.87 -34.28
C ALA A 960 23.22 34.21 -35.08
N VAL A 961 22.32 35.05 -34.55
CA VAL A 961 21.13 35.54 -35.26
C VAL A 961 21.51 36.23 -36.58
N GLU A 962 22.55 37.07 -36.57
CA GLU A 962 23.03 37.76 -37.78
C GLU A 962 23.56 36.81 -38.87
N LYS A 963 24.05 35.62 -38.49
CA LYS A 963 24.56 34.61 -39.43
C LYS A 963 23.48 33.72 -40.04
N VAL A 964 22.34 33.54 -39.37
CA VAL A 964 21.27 32.63 -39.81
C VAL A 964 20.37 33.26 -40.87
N GLY A 965 20.16 34.58 -40.85
CA GLY A 965 19.56 35.36 -41.95
C GLY A 965 18.19 34.90 -42.46
N ASP A 966 17.13 35.52 -41.92
CA ASP A 966 15.68 35.26 -42.13
C ASP A 966 15.14 33.92 -41.58
#